data_AF-A0A9R0ABI9-F1
#
_entry.id   AF-A0A9R0ABI9-F1
#
_cell.length_a   1.000
_cell.length_b   1.000
_cell.length_c   1.000
_cell.angle_alpha   90.00
_cell.angle_beta   90.00
_cell.angle_gamma   90.00
#
_symmetry.space_group_name_H-M   'P 1'
#
loop_
_entity.id
_entity.type
_entity.pdbx_description
1 polymer ?
#
loop_
_entity_poly.entity_id
_entity_poly.type
_entity_poly.pdbx_seq_one_letter_code
_entity_poly.pdbx_strand_id
1 'polypeptide(L)'
;MIPLANGSVVSLSTFEEGVFFPLSDVTQAQTDLQALYQDLNIVEPRLLACLDELGNSQVRELLRRLNVHELEPQQVLQQHIYPLLRSKAWEKKPEDIVISYLVFIKLHSQDQDYRSLITHLPVLTNKGFLCPAEHKIHFSKEYGNIHLPSVLPGVDWVLLDACYLRADRDASGWRDFFSALGVRDLLIFRKEKRTFNVSELASSPWAEESKLWSRPADGPYVIEDQHCAEFHTLATADHLTADSKLQQRQALISLLDKNWDTGEKYSQYLRVQVCDSQGRSVREVRSSFYHHLTQLSWVPARRPPWDESRPVSYLQPNFVYIFSAEVHQLLGSHVDYAHGAQMPSEFTRAIGMRHTVHVKDMIGYLKRWCVKVSENPSEDPEGADFTTTVDHIHTVYRYLSAECTSTELRDLFQHAPAVFIEYDREDDWCSGRFYHLKEVCWSDPTGMFHRYKELIRRADSGIQEPRVLAPFYNHLEDMKKFFKSLSVEPSPSMKKYVSLLEAVCEASPLATGDVVQDVSVIFAKLADICKFRVHGDQDQDTQLYPVYCSSLKDMVSRKRVFPTKTSGWVTLACKPMIADSANLEKIFKSHGSVCLLNLPSAAKRAANKPRHEGKQEKEAFSERDRELFLEICGVERLSRRVTTEPQTENYRPCPAVQTLVRQLVPYIQRFIFHNADFDDVYSELKESGIAKCIRSLSFGQVGKLYIHYRLEVPDENTIYESEDIICLLKDKKELYIHKDHLSAKLDICRELVKLFTTDKSFAKELERFLQGLVTCVNDQAALKRFLDRENARELPANEEPWEVPAPVEVKAETIVSSLVRPSGDVQEEEMQTQHNKEDRLVCWPPKASLSKTSGSSSGSQAVEEVMKMWPPPAAPAAAGLERSSSNISVHQRTAESPLHTEPRAQHEQSPRASSFPPRATERREESAVQDVQSVVSPQQPVKPNAATDEGEETTVDKTNPPPAADDDHSTLLSQNPAQAPEIVLSQFQGAEALQRPPMTLDSAVWSKAVAPEEVLEDLPLDCTMPQTLVLPKDKEDTGSIGQWGEQLVHSFLTHWRENGGPSQITWFNEKGESGRACDFKLTFTNNGSTQEVFVEVKTTVRRDRHFIHMSANELDLALKEKERYHIYRVYGAGDAQHVRLCRIKNLAQHLHSKSLELFLFV
;
A
#
# COMPACT_ATOMS: atom_id res chain seq x y z
N MET A 1 11.42 -110.43 0.48
CA MET A 1 10.65 -109.65 -0.51
C MET A 1 9.17 -109.91 -0.28
N ILE A 2 8.32 -108.89 -0.32
CA ILE A 2 6.84 -109.00 -0.40
C ILE A 2 6.40 -108.37 -1.72
N PRO A 3 5.48 -108.99 -2.49
CA PRO A 3 4.83 -108.35 -3.64
C PRO A 3 3.80 -107.30 -3.19
N LEU A 4 3.85 -106.12 -3.81
CA LEU A 4 2.94 -105.01 -3.56
C LEU A 4 1.89 -104.87 -4.65
N ALA A 5 0.75 -104.26 -4.31
CA ALA A 5 -0.39 -104.05 -5.21
C ALA A 5 -0.07 -103.16 -6.43
N ASN A 6 1.03 -102.40 -6.38
CA ASN A 6 1.56 -101.64 -7.52
C ASN A 6 2.46 -102.47 -8.47
N GLY A 7 2.57 -103.79 -8.23
CA GLY A 7 3.36 -104.73 -9.04
C GLY A 7 4.86 -104.77 -8.70
N SER A 8 5.33 -103.96 -7.76
CA SER A 8 6.73 -103.98 -7.29
C SER A 8 6.95 -105.00 -6.15
N VAL A 9 8.21 -105.14 -5.71
CA VAL A 9 8.60 -106.00 -4.58
C VAL A 9 9.47 -105.26 -3.58
N VAL A 10 9.04 -105.19 -2.32
CA VAL A 10 9.76 -104.50 -1.23
C VAL A 10 10.58 -105.48 -0.38
N SER A 11 11.76 -105.07 0.10
CA SER A 11 12.55 -105.89 1.01
C SER A 11 12.35 -105.48 2.47
N LEU A 12 11.80 -106.42 3.26
CA LEU A 12 11.64 -106.33 4.72
C LEU A 12 12.95 -106.11 5.51
N SER A 13 14.12 -106.24 4.87
CA SER A 13 15.43 -105.90 5.46
C SER A 13 15.70 -104.39 5.54
N THR A 14 14.88 -103.58 4.86
CA THR A 14 15.07 -102.14 4.69
C THR A 14 13.96 -101.44 5.47
N PHE A 15 14.28 -101.05 6.70
CA PHE A 15 13.33 -100.50 7.68
C PHE A 15 12.95 -99.02 7.43
N GLU A 16 13.01 -98.56 6.17
CA GLU A 16 12.89 -97.14 5.81
C GLU A 16 11.51 -96.75 5.23
N GLU A 17 10.71 -97.72 4.78
CA GLU A 17 9.35 -97.50 4.25
C GLU A 17 8.35 -98.47 4.90
N GLY A 18 7.26 -97.94 5.48
CA GLY A 18 6.18 -98.75 6.04
C GLY A 18 5.41 -99.54 4.98
N VAL A 19 5.11 -100.81 5.27
CA VAL A 19 4.32 -101.71 4.40
C VAL A 19 2.97 -101.98 5.06
N PHE A 20 1.87 -101.97 4.30
CA PHE A 20 0.51 -101.99 4.85
C PHE A 20 -0.37 -103.09 4.26
N PHE A 21 -1.30 -103.61 5.05
CA PHE A 21 -2.37 -104.49 4.53
C PHE A 21 -3.38 -103.71 3.67
N PRO A 22 -4.00 -104.34 2.65
CA PRO A 22 -5.09 -103.74 1.89
C PRO A 22 -6.36 -103.57 2.74
N LEU A 23 -7.19 -102.60 2.34
CA LEU A 23 -8.51 -102.35 2.92
C LEU A 23 -9.46 -103.54 2.72
N SER A 24 -10.16 -103.93 3.78
CA SER A 24 -11.17 -104.99 3.75
C SER A 24 -12.45 -104.58 3.00
N ASP A 25 -12.80 -103.29 3.06
CA ASP A 25 -13.95 -102.70 2.36
C ASP A 25 -13.48 -101.57 1.44
N VAL A 26 -13.66 -101.74 0.13
CA VAL A 26 -13.16 -100.83 -0.92
C VAL A 26 -14.16 -99.70 -1.22
N THR A 27 -15.30 -99.65 -0.52
CA THR A 27 -16.48 -98.85 -0.88
C THR A 27 -16.56 -97.46 -0.23
N GLN A 28 -15.62 -97.08 0.65
CA GLN A 28 -15.62 -95.78 1.36
C GLN A 28 -14.26 -95.06 1.37
N ALA A 29 -13.38 -95.33 0.40
CA ALA A 29 -12.22 -94.47 0.18
C ALA A 29 -12.69 -93.07 -0.25
N GLN A 30 -12.37 -92.03 0.53
CA GLN A 30 -12.61 -90.65 0.13
C GLN A 30 -11.84 -90.35 -1.17
N THR A 31 -12.55 -89.85 -2.18
CA THR A 31 -12.02 -89.64 -3.54
C THR A 31 -10.74 -88.79 -3.55
N ASP A 32 -10.66 -87.82 -2.64
CA ASP A 32 -9.59 -86.82 -2.53
C ASP A 32 -8.30 -87.35 -1.88
N LEU A 33 -8.29 -88.61 -1.41
CA LEU A 33 -7.12 -89.31 -0.87
C LEU A 33 -6.58 -90.40 -1.82
N GLN A 34 -7.11 -90.53 -3.03
CA GLN A 34 -6.71 -91.58 -3.97
C GLN A 34 -5.19 -91.56 -4.29
N ALA A 35 -4.57 -90.38 -4.40
CA ALA A 35 -3.13 -90.24 -4.66
C ALA A 35 -2.29 -90.86 -3.53
N LEU A 36 -2.66 -90.63 -2.26
CA LEU A 36 -2.00 -91.26 -1.10
C LEU A 36 -2.14 -92.79 -1.14
N TYR A 37 -3.33 -93.33 -1.43
CA TYR A 37 -3.51 -94.79 -1.50
C TYR A 37 -2.76 -95.46 -2.67
N GLN A 38 -2.38 -94.70 -3.70
CA GLN A 38 -1.50 -95.16 -4.79
C GLN A 38 0.01 -95.08 -4.42
N ASP A 39 0.38 -94.21 -3.47
CA ASP A 39 1.74 -94.02 -2.98
C ASP A 39 2.15 -95.00 -1.87
N LEU A 40 1.18 -95.56 -1.14
CA LEU A 40 1.42 -96.48 -0.03
C LEU A 40 1.86 -97.88 -0.51
N ASN A 41 2.83 -98.47 0.19
CA ASN A 41 3.31 -99.83 -0.05
C ASN A 41 2.30 -100.88 0.46
N ILE A 42 1.18 -101.02 -0.24
CA ILE A 42 0.10 -101.97 0.09
C ILE A 42 0.46 -103.38 -0.41
N VAL A 43 0.33 -104.39 0.46
CA VAL A 43 0.56 -105.82 0.12
C VAL A 43 -0.43 -106.28 -0.95
N GLU A 44 0.07 -107.01 -1.97
CA GLU A 44 -0.73 -107.60 -3.05
C GLU A 44 -1.93 -108.42 -2.49
N PRO A 45 -3.19 -108.01 -2.74
CA PRO A 45 -4.35 -108.62 -2.08
C PRO A 45 -4.50 -110.12 -2.32
N ARG A 46 -4.06 -110.63 -3.48
CA ARG A 46 -4.10 -112.07 -3.78
C ARG A 46 -3.30 -112.90 -2.78
N LEU A 47 -2.19 -112.37 -2.23
CA LEU A 47 -1.35 -113.06 -1.24
C LEU A 47 -2.12 -113.43 0.04
N LEU A 48 -3.16 -112.66 0.37
CA LEU A 48 -3.99 -112.83 1.57
C LEU A 48 -5.26 -113.68 1.33
N ALA A 49 -5.43 -114.16 0.09
CA ALA A 49 -6.58 -114.97 -0.35
C ALA A 49 -6.16 -116.32 -0.95
N CYS A 50 -4.90 -116.74 -0.75
CA CYS A 50 -4.35 -117.97 -1.33
C CYS A 50 -4.64 -119.25 -0.53
N LEU A 51 -5.07 -119.17 0.73
CA LEU A 51 -5.28 -120.31 1.63
C LEU A 51 -6.74 -120.37 2.13
N ASP A 52 -7.01 -121.30 3.05
CA ASP A 52 -8.26 -121.33 3.83
C ASP A 52 -8.29 -120.20 4.89
N GLU A 53 -9.43 -120.01 5.56
CA GLU A 53 -9.60 -118.94 6.56
C GLU A 53 -8.54 -119.01 7.67
N LEU A 54 -8.19 -120.22 8.12
CA LEU A 54 -7.17 -120.43 9.13
C LEU A 54 -5.76 -120.09 8.59
N GLY A 55 -5.39 -120.57 7.40
CA GLY A 55 -4.11 -120.27 6.76
C GLY A 55 -3.93 -118.78 6.47
N ASN A 56 -4.95 -118.11 5.92
CA ASN A 56 -4.90 -116.66 5.67
C ASN A 56 -4.75 -115.86 6.98
N SER A 57 -5.37 -116.30 8.08
CA SER A 57 -5.19 -115.67 9.40
C SER A 57 -3.74 -115.81 9.92
N GLN A 58 -3.11 -116.98 9.72
CA GLN A 58 -1.72 -117.23 10.09
C GLN A 58 -0.73 -116.44 9.21
N VAL A 59 -1.03 -116.28 7.92
CA VAL A 59 -0.24 -115.43 7.00
C VAL A 59 -0.33 -113.96 7.44
N ARG A 60 -1.53 -113.44 7.78
CA ARG A 60 -1.66 -112.06 8.28
C ARG A 60 -0.89 -111.86 9.59
N GLU A 61 -0.96 -112.81 10.51
CA GLU A 61 -0.22 -112.75 11.78
C GLU A 61 1.31 -112.84 11.59
N LEU A 62 1.79 -113.67 10.65
CA LEU A 62 3.21 -113.70 10.28
C LEU A 62 3.65 -112.36 9.68
N LEU A 63 2.85 -111.76 8.80
CA LEU A 63 3.14 -110.48 8.18
C LEU A 63 3.16 -109.33 9.20
N ARG A 64 2.26 -109.31 10.20
CA ARG A 64 2.34 -108.34 11.34
C ARG A 64 3.67 -108.43 12.08
N ARG A 65 4.14 -109.65 12.37
CA ARG A 65 5.44 -109.90 13.03
C ARG A 65 6.65 -109.53 12.17
N LEU A 66 6.43 -109.23 10.90
CA LEU A 66 7.42 -108.74 9.94
C LEU A 66 7.24 -107.23 9.65
N ASN A 67 6.54 -106.49 10.52
CA ASN A 67 6.23 -105.06 10.38
C ASN A 67 5.41 -104.73 9.11
N VAL A 68 4.47 -105.60 8.72
CA VAL A 68 3.34 -105.17 7.89
C VAL A 68 2.25 -104.63 8.82
N HIS A 69 1.94 -103.35 8.66
CA HIS A 69 1.01 -102.62 9.50
C HIS A 69 -0.43 -102.79 9.01
N GLU A 70 -1.39 -102.80 9.93
CA GLU A 70 -2.80 -102.57 9.59
C GLU A 70 -2.95 -101.12 9.07
N LEU A 71 -3.85 -100.88 8.10
CA LEU A 71 -4.01 -99.57 7.44
C LEU A 71 -4.78 -98.55 8.30
N GLU A 72 -4.36 -98.42 9.55
CA GLU A 72 -4.88 -97.43 10.50
C GLU A 72 -4.22 -96.07 10.25
N PRO A 73 -4.96 -94.94 10.31
CA PRO A 73 -4.39 -93.63 10.01
C PRO A 73 -3.15 -93.25 10.83
N GLN A 74 -3.10 -93.66 12.10
CA GLN A 74 -1.92 -93.43 12.96
C GLN A 74 -0.70 -94.24 12.52
N GLN A 75 -0.87 -95.45 11.99
CA GLN A 75 0.25 -96.21 11.39
C GLN A 75 0.73 -95.57 10.09
N VAL A 76 -0.19 -95.12 9.23
CA VAL A 76 0.13 -94.42 7.97
C VAL A 76 0.89 -93.11 8.24
N LEU A 77 0.49 -92.35 9.26
CA LEU A 77 1.21 -91.16 9.70
C LEU A 77 2.63 -91.50 10.20
N GLN A 78 2.75 -92.45 11.12
CA GLN A 78 4.01 -92.74 11.81
C GLN A 78 5.04 -93.49 10.94
N GLN A 79 4.60 -94.39 10.05
CA GLN A 79 5.47 -95.32 9.31
C GLN A 79 5.71 -94.93 7.84
N HIS A 80 4.90 -94.01 7.28
CA HIS A 80 5.05 -93.54 5.89
C HIS A 80 5.22 -92.02 5.82
N ILE A 81 4.21 -91.26 6.24
CA ILE A 81 4.16 -89.81 5.99
C ILE A 81 5.24 -89.06 6.79
N TYR A 82 5.34 -89.29 8.11
CA TYR A 82 6.29 -88.56 8.95
C TYR A 82 7.78 -88.87 8.66
N PRO A 83 8.21 -90.11 8.39
CA PRO A 83 9.58 -90.41 7.94
C PRO A 83 9.94 -89.75 6.60
N LEU A 84 9.01 -89.78 5.65
CA LEU A 84 9.18 -89.26 4.28
C LEU A 84 9.27 -87.72 4.27
N LEU A 85 8.52 -87.05 5.15
CA LEU A 85 8.64 -85.61 5.41
C LEU A 85 10.00 -85.24 6.03
N ARG A 86 10.43 -85.94 7.10
CA ARG A 86 11.72 -85.70 7.78
C ARG A 86 12.93 -85.88 6.86
N SER A 87 12.89 -86.87 5.99
CA SER A 87 13.97 -87.21 5.05
C SER A 87 14.02 -86.33 3.79
N LYS A 88 13.05 -85.40 3.62
CA LYS A 88 12.83 -84.60 2.39
C LYS A 88 12.61 -85.45 1.11
N ALA A 89 12.29 -86.74 1.24
CA ALA A 89 12.03 -87.62 0.10
C ALA A 89 10.78 -87.20 -0.72
N TRP A 90 9.90 -86.37 -0.15
CA TRP A 90 8.74 -85.77 -0.82
C TRP A 90 9.13 -84.86 -2.00
N GLU A 91 10.34 -84.30 -2.04
CA GLU A 91 10.82 -83.43 -3.14
C GLU A 91 10.87 -84.17 -4.50
N LYS A 92 10.74 -85.49 -4.50
CA LYS A 92 10.71 -86.36 -5.69
C LYS A 92 9.32 -86.95 -5.99
N LYS A 93 8.29 -86.62 -5.20
CA LYS A 93 6.92 -87.12 -5.36
C LYS A 93 6.09 -86.12 -6.19
N PRO A 94 5.13 -86.60 -6.99
CA PRO A 94 4.05 -85.79 -7.57
C PRO A 94 3.33 -84.89 -6.56
N GLU A 95 2.87 -83.72 -7.01
CA GLU A 95 2.31 -82.67 -6.14
C GLU A 95 1.02 -83.11 -5.42
N ASP A 96 0.18 -83.90 -6.08
CA ASP A 96 -1.08 -84.43 -5.55
C ASP A 96 -0.84 -85.38 -4.36
N ILE A 97 0.18 -86.23 -4.42
CA ILE A 97 0.60 -87.09 -3.31
C ILE A 97 1.02 -86.24 -2.09
N VAL A 98 1.82 -85.18 -2.32
CA VAL A 98 2.30 -84.29 -1.23
C VAL A 98 1.15 -83.47 -0.64
N ILE A 99 0.19 -83.02 -1.46
CA ILE A 99 -1.06 -82.40 -0.98
C ILE A 99 -1.86 -83.40 -0.12
N SER A 100 -2.05 -84.64 -0.59
CA SER A 100 -2.78 -85.66 0.16
C SER A 100 -2.12 -86.00 1.50
N TYR A 101 -0.79 -85.94 1.63
CA TYR A 101 -0.13 -86.07 2.95
C TYR A 101 -0.64 -85.02 3.95
N LEU A 102 -0.75 -83.76 3.55
CA LEU A 102 -1.18 -82.65 4.43
C LEU A 102 -2.68 -82.75 4.76
N VAL A 103 -3.51 -83.16 3.80
CA VAL A 103 -4.93 -83.50 4.02
C VAL A 103 -5.08 -84.62 5.06
N PHE A 104 -4.29 -85.68 4.92
CA PHE A 104 -4.30 -86.82 5.84
C PHE A 104 -3.80 -86.44 7.25
N ILE A 105 -2.81 -85.56 7.35
CA ILE A 105 -2.35 -85.00 8.63
C ILE A 105 -3.46 -84.18 9.30
N LYS A 106 -4.12 -83.25 8.59
CA LYS A 106 -5.24 -82.47 9.14
C LYS A 106 -6.37 -83.40 9.64
N LEU A 107 -6.69 -84.45 8.88
CA LEU A 107 -7.83 -85.32 9.14
C LEU A 107 -7.60 -86.35 10.28
N HIS A 108 -6.34 -86.73 10.55
CA HIS A 108 -6.04 -87.89 11.41
C HIS A 108 -4.93 -87.71 12.46
N SER A 109 -4.16 -86.63 12.42
CA SER A 109 -3.15 -86.34 13.44
C SER A 109 -3.81 -85.86 14.73
N GLN A 110 -3.22 -86.16 15.89
CA GLN A 110 -3.52 -85.39 17.09
C GLN A 110 -2.71 -84.09 17.08
N ASP A 111 -3.20 -83.11 17.84
CA ASP A 111 -2.74 -81.72 17.78
C ASP A 111 -1.29 -81.51 18.31
N GLN A 112 -0.67 -82.54 18.89
CA GLN A 112 0.73 -82.49 19.35
C GLN A 112 1.71 -83.20 18.39
N ASP A 113 1.25 -84.17 17.59
CA ASP A 113 2.15 -85.06 16.83
C ASP A 113 2.89 -84.30 15.72
N TYR A 114 2.14 -83.62 14.84
CA TYR A 114 2.68 -82.84 13.73
C TYR A 114 3.43 -81.58 14.16
N ARG A 115 3.27 -81.12 15.41
CA ARG A 115 4.03 -79.96 15.93
C ARG A 115 5.53 -80.25 16.00
N SER A 116 5.93 -81.52 16.15
CA SER A 116 7.32 -81.98 16.04
C SER A 116 7.90 -81.90 14.61
N LEU A 117 7.09 -81.55 13.60
CA LEU A 117 7.40 -81.60 12.17
C LEU A 117 7.24 -80.25 11.47
N ILE A 118 6.95 -79.15 12.19
CA ILE A 118 6.70 -77.82 11.59
C ILE A 118 7.85 -77.35 10.68
N THR A 119 9.10 -77.71 10.99
CA THR A 119 10.29 -77.43 10.15
C THR A 119 10.40 -78.28 8.88
N HIS A 120 9.60 -79.33 8.75
CA HIS A 120 9.67 -80.34 7.67
C HIS A 120 8.35 -80.51 6.91
N LEU A 121 7.33 -79.69 7.20
CA LEU A 121 6.04 -79.68 6.51
C LEU A 121 6.08 -78.65 5.37
N PRO A 122 6.20 -79.07 4.09
CA PRO A 122 6.02 -78.18 2.97
C PRO A 122 4.54 -77.82 2.84
N VAL A 123 4.25 -76.66 2.26
CA VAL A 123 2.90 -76.31 1.77
C VAL A 123 3.02 -75.83 0.33
N LEU A 124 2.01 -76.13 -0.50
CA LEU A 124 1.97 -75.66 -1.87
C LEU A 124 1.68 -74.16 -1.90
N THR A 125 2.45 -73.42 -2.68
CA THR A 125 2.30 -71.97 -2.86
C THR A 125 2.33 -71.62 -4.34
N ASN A 126 2.04 -70.36 -4.67
CA ASN A 126 2.28 -69.78 -6.00
C ASN A 126 3.75 -69.84 -6.49
N LYS A 127 4.69 -70.36 -5.68
CA LYS A 127 6.10 -70.62 -6.03
C LYS A 127 6.52 -72.07 -5.79
N GLY A 128 5.56 -73.01 -5.81
CA GLY A 128 5.79 -74.42 -5.51
C GLY A 128 5.77 -74.73 -4.02
N PHE A 129 6.31 -75.89 -3.62
CA PHE A 129 6.33 -76.34 -2.22
C PHE A 129 7.40 -75.61 -1.39
N LEU A 130 6.97 -74.98 -0.29
CA LEU A 130 7.85 -74.26 0.65
C LEU A 130 7.47 -74.57 2.10
N CYS A 131 8.44 -74.73 3.00
CA CYS A 131 8.19 -74.91 4.43
C CYS A 131 7.90 -73.56 5.12
N PRO A 132 6.76 -73.34 5.81
CA PRO A 132 6.43 -72.07 6.45
C PRO A 132 7.36 -71.67 7.62
N ALA A 133 8.05 -72.64 8.23
CA ALA A 133 9.07 -72.38 9.24
C ALA A 133 10.29 -71.63 8.65
N GLU A 134 10.67 -71.97 7.42
CA GLU A 134 11.82 -71.39 6.72
C GLU A 134 11.40 -70.15 5.91
N HIS A 135 10.24 -70.20 5.23
CA HIS A 135 9.79 -69.21 4.25
C HIS A 135 8.61 -68.37 4.76
N LYS A 136 8.47 -67.13 4.27
CA LYS A 136 7.38 -66.22 4.66
C LYS A 136 6.16 -66.43 3.77
N ILE A 137 5.26 -67.31 4.18
CA ILE A 137 4.08 -67.72 3.41
C ILE A 137 2.84 -67.03 3.96
N HIS A 138 2.05 -66.42 3.08
CA HIS A 138 0.85 -65.67 3.44
C HIS A 138 -0.40 -66.43 2.99
N PHE A 139 -1.52 -66.26 3.69
CA PHE A 139 -2.82 -66.75 3.22
C PHE A 139 -3.25 -66.03 1.94
N SER A 140 -3.88 -66.76 1.00
CA SER A 140 -4.51 -66.16 -0.19
C SER A 140 -5.91 -65.61 0.13
N LYS A 141 -6.56 -64.97 -0.85
CA LYS A 141 -7.94 -64.43 -0.71
C LYS A 141 -8.98 -65.53 -0.48
N GLU A 142 -8.73 -66.74 -0.97
CA GLU A 142 -9.58 -67.92 -0.80
C GLU A 142 -9.63 -68.38 0.67
N TYR A 143 -8.57 -68.07 1.43
CA TYR A 143 -8.50 -68.20 2.89
C TYR A 143 -8.89 -66.89 3.62
N GLY A 144 -9.63 -65.99 2.98
CA GLY A 144 -10.19 -64.78 3.60
C GLY A 144 -9.19 -63.63 3.86
N ASN A 145 -7.94 -63.74 3.43
CA ASN A 145 -7.00 -62.61 3.47
C ASN A 145 -7.33 -61.57 2.39
N ILE A 146 -6.77 -60.36 2.46
CA ILE A 146 -6.83 -59.40 1.36
C ILE A 146 -6.05 -59.92 0.14
N HIS A 147 -6.41 -59.44 -1.05
CA HIS A 147 -5.68 -59.80 -2.28
C HIS A 147 -4.36 -59.02 -2.39
N LEU A 148 -3.37 -59.46 -1.61
CA LEU A 148 -2.07 -58.79 -1.43
C LEU A 148 -1.41 -58.29 -2.74
N PRO A 149 -1.36 -59.05 -3.85
CA PRO A 149 -0.68 -58.58 -5.07
C PRO A 149 -1.32 -57.36 -5.76
N SER A 150 -2.64 -57.14 -5.60
CA SER A 150 -3.31 -55.97 -6.19
C SER A 150 -3.54 -54.83 -5.21
N VAL A 151 -3.62 -55.12 -3.91
CA VAL A 151 -3.79 -54.10 -2.86
C VAL A 151 -2.44 -53.52 -2.44
N LEU A 152 -1.38 -54.34 -2.45
CA LEU A 152 -0.02 -53.99 -2.07
C LEU A 152 0.99 -54.50 -3.14
N PRO A 153 0.92 -54.02 -4.39
CA PRO A 153 1.90 -54.36 -5.43
C PRO A 153 3.33 -53.93 -5.03
N GLY A 154 4.32 -54.55 -5.68
CA GLY A 154 5.75 -54.26 -5.48
C GLY A 154 6.44 -55.11 -4.41
N VAL A 155 5.72 -56.04 -3.77
CA VAL A 155 6.29 -57.18 -3.04
C VAL A 155 6.02 -58.46 -3.83
N ASP A 156 7.02 -59.33 -3.93
CA ASP A 156 6.93 -60.64 -4.56
C ASP A 156 6.28 -61.67 -3.60
N TRP A 157 4.98 -61.49 -3.35
CA TRP A 157 4.22 -62.25 -2.34
C TRP A 157 4.24 -63.76 -2.58
N VAL A 158 4.61 -64.52 -1.54
CA VAL A 158 4.41 -65.97 -1.47
C VAL A 158 3.04 -66.24 -0.84
N LEU A 159 2.13 -66.84 -1.61
CA LEU A 159 0.75 -67.11 -1.24
C LEU A 159 0.49 -68.62 -1.21
N LEU A 160 -0.13 -69.11 -0.14
CA LEU A 160 -0.66 -70.48 -0.01
C LEU A 160 -1.66 -70.79 -1.15
N ASP A 161 -1.54 -71.95 -1.80
CA ASP A 161 -2.49 -72.36 -2.84
C ASP A 161 -3.83 -72.83 -2.26
N ALA A 162 -4.92 -72.54 -2.95
CA ALA A 162 -6.28 -72.91 -2.55
C ALA A 162 -6.62 -74.40 -2.74
N CYS A 163 -5.68 -75.24 -3.21
CA CYS A 163 -5.89 -76.67 -3.44
C CYS A 163 -6.43 -77.43 -2.23
N TYR A 164 -5.98 -77.10 -1.01
CA TYR A 164 -6.40 -77.79 0.21
C TYR A 164 -7.89 -77.60 0.54
N LEU A 165 -8.48 -76.45 0.15
CA LEU A 165 -9.92 -76.18 0.32
C LEU A 165 -10.81 -77.11 -0.51
N ARG A 166 -10.26 -77.86 -1.48
CA ARG A 166 -11.02 -78.81 -2.31
C ARG A 166 -11.45 -80.05 -1.51
N ALA A 167 -10.67 -80.48 -0.51
CA ALA A 167 -10.86 -81.73 0.21
C ALA A 167 -12.07 -81.73 1.16
N ASP A 168 -12.32 -80.61 1.85
CA ASP A 168 -13.39 -80.51 2.86
C ASP A 168 -14.15 -79.16 2.86
N ARG A 169 -13.63 -78.14 2.15
CA ARG A 169 -14.11 -76.74 2.14
C ARG A 169 -14.10 -76.04 3.51
N ASP A 170 -13.43 -76.60 4.51
CA ASP A 170 -13.30 -76.02 5.84
C ASP A 170 -12.16 -75.00 5.89
N ALA A 171 -12.43 -73.79 5.39
CA ALA A 171 -11.47 -72.69 5.41
C ALA A 171 -11.02 -72.33 6.83
N SER A 172 -11.88 -72.50 7.85
CA SER A 172 -11.59 -72.29 9.26
C SER A 172 -10.47 -73.20 9.78
N GLY A 173 -10.69 -74.52 9.82
CA GLY A 173 -9.70 -75.46 10.34
C GLY A 173 -8.46 -75.58 9.45
N TRP A 174 -8.54 -75.26 8.16
CA TRP A 174 -7.34 -75.07 7.33
C TRP A 174 -6.53 -73.85 7.74
N ARG A 175 -7.18 -72.71 8.05
CA ARG A 175 -6.47 -71.54 8.59
C ARG A 175 -5.83 -71.83 9.95
N ASP A 176 -6.52 -72.54 10.84
CA ASP A 176 -5.95 -72.90 12.15
C ASP A 176 -4.73 -73.82 12.00
N PHE A 177 -4.83 -74.85 11.15
CA PHE A 177 -3.73 -75.76 10.83
C PHE A 177 -2.52 -75.02 10.23
N PHE A 178 -2.71 -74.24 9.17
CA PHE A 178 -1.62 -73.50 8.54
C PHE A 178 -1.06 -72.37 9.42
N SER A 179 -1.88 -71.80 10.32
CA SER A 179 -1.42 -70.85 11.34
C SER A 179 -0.52 -71.53 12.38
N ALA A 180 -0.79 -72.79 12.73
CA ALA A 180 0.11 -73.59 13.58
C ALA A 180 1.46 -73.88 12.88
N LEU A 181 1.49 -74.02 11.55
CA LEU A 181 2.74 -74.23 10.80
C LEU A 181 3.57 -72.95 10.59
N GLY A 182 2.92 -71.78 10.53
CA GLY A 182 3.60 -70.48 10.38
C GLY A 182 3.06 -69.56 9.28
N VAL A 183 2.01 -69.97 8.54
CA VAL A 183 1.33 -69.10 7.56
C VAL A 183 0.58 -67.98 8.29
N ARG A 184 0.59 -66.76 7.77
CA ARG A 184 -0.02 -65.58 8.41
C ARG A 184 -0.76 -64.71 7.39
N ASP A 185 -1.52 -63.73 7.86
CA ASP A 185 -2.06 -62.66 7.01
C ASP A 185 -1.09 -61.47 6.94
N LEU A 186 -1.38 -60.51 6.05
CA LEU A 186 -0.81 -59.17 6.01
C LEU A 186 0.74 -59.07 6.02
N LEU A 187 1.36 -58.73 7.16
CA LEU A 187 2.79 -58.40 7.30
C LEU A 187 3.47 -59.34 8.31
N ILE A 188 4.47 -60.11 7.86
CA ILE A 188 5.11 -61.15 8.67
C ILE A 188 6.37 -60.64 9.36
N PHE A 189 6.24 -60.37 10.66
CA PHE A 189 7.36 -60.05 11.55
C PHE A 189 8.13 -61.31 11.94
N ARG A 190 9.47 -61.25 11.87
CA ARG A 190 10.36 -62.31 12.38
C ARG A 190 11.25 -61.78 13.50
N LYS A 191 11.46 -62.61 14.52
CA LYS A 191 12.43 -62.37 15.59
C LYS A 191 13.80 -62.77 15.10
N GLU A 192 14.66 -61.80 14.82
CA GLU A 192 16.00 -62.05 14.29
C GLU A 192 17.07 -61.54 15.26
N LYS A 193 17.90 -62.45 15.77
CA LYS A 193 19.01 -62.14 16.66
C LYS A 193 20.21 -61.69 15.83
N ARG A 194 20.36 -60.39 15.63
CA ARG A 194 21.43 -59.78 14.83
C ARG A 194 22.53 -59.27 15.77
N THR A 195 23.78 -59.54 15.42
CA THR A 195 24.97 -59.07 16.16
C THR A 195 25.68 -58.02 15.34
N PHE A 196 26.04 -56.90 15.97
CA PHE A 196 26.67 -55.75 15.32
C PHE A 196 27.98 -55.39 16.02
N ASN A 197 29.05 -55.23 15.23
CA ASN A 197 30.23 -54.49 15.65
C ASN A 197 29.98 -52.96 15.57
N VAL A 198 30.90 -52.16 16.11
CA VAL A 198 30.74 -50.70 16.23
C VAL A 198 30.57 -50.00 14.86
N SER A 199 31.21 -50.50 13.81
CA SER A 199 31.11 -49.94 12.45
C SER A 199 29.81 -50.34 11.77
N GLU A 200 29.37 -51.60 11.91
CA GLU A 200 28.09 -52.08 11.40
C GLU A 200 26.91 -51.35 12.06
N LEU A 201 26.98 -51.16 13.38
CA LEU A 201 25.96 -50.44 14.15
C LEU A 201 25.84 -48.97 13.70
N ALA A 202 26.96 -48.32 13.37
CA ALA A 202 26.99 -46.97 12.82
C ALA A 202 26.42 -46.87 11.39
N SER A 203 26.29 -47.99 10.67
CA SER A 203 25.59 -48.09 9.37
C SER A 203 24.15 -48.61 9.47
N SER A 204 23.67 -48.90 10.68
CA SER A 204 22.36 -49.50 10.94
C SER A 204 21.27 -48.46 11.23
N PRO A 205 19.97 -48.82 11.23
CA PRO A 205 18.88 -47.92 11.64
C PRO A 205 19.04 -47.32 13.04
N TRP A 206 19.81 -47.98 13.91
CA TRP A 206 20.10 -47.55 15.28
C TRP A 206 21.27 -46.56 15.41
N ALA A 207 21.93 -46.16 14.32
CA ALA A 207 23.18 -45.40 14.34
C ALA A 207 23.15 -44.18 15.29
N GLU A 208 22.10 -43.34 15.22
CA GLU A 208 21.95 -42.18 16.10
C GLU A 208 21.64 -42.56 17.56
N GLU A 209 20.74 -43.52 17.79
CA GLU A 209 20.34 -43.94 19.14
C GLU A 209 21.50 -44.65 19.88
N SER A 210 22.35 -45.36 19.13
CA SER A 210 23.50 -46.12 19.63
C SER A 210 24.58 -45.26 20.29
N LYS A 211 24.67 -43.97 19.92
CA LYS A 211 25.60 -42.99 20.53
C LYS A 211 25.37 -42.81 22.03
N LEU A 212 24.18 -43.16 22.53
CA LEU A 212 23.78 -43.06 23.93
C LEU A 212 23.83 -44.40 24.67
N TRP A 213 24.34 -45.47 24.05
CA TRP A 213 24.39 -46.81 24.64
C TRP A 213 25.71 -47.07 25.37
N SER A 214 25.65 -47.78 26.49
CA SER A 214 26.83 -48.32 27.16
C SER A 214 27.61 -49.24 26.22
N ARG A 215 28.94 -49.24 26.24
CA ARG A 215 29.74 -50.22 25.50
C ARG A 215 29.77 -51.56 26.25
N PRO A 216 29.39 -52.69 25.63
CA PRO A 216 29.54 -54.02 26.22
C PRO A 216 31.01 -54.33 26.53
N ALA A 217 31.27 -55.04 27.63
CA ALA A 217 32.63 -55.41 28.00
C ALA A 217 33.33 -56.30 26.96
N ASP A 218 32.53 -57.11 26.25
CA ASP A 218 33.02 -58.10 25.27
C ASP A 218 33.14 -57.53 23.84
N GLY A 219 32.67 -56.31 23.58
CA GLY A 219 32.78 -55.63 22.28
C GLY A 219 31.46 -55.45 21.50
N PRO A 220 30.81 -56.52 20.98
CA PRO A 220 29.69 -56.40 20.06
C PRO A 220 28.34 -56.20 20.78
N TYR A 221 27.39 -55.59 20.08
CA TYR A 221 26.00 -55.45 20.51
C TYR A 221 25.14 -56.56 19.90
N VAL A 222 24.22 -57.14 20.66
CA VAL A 222 23.29 -58.15 20.18
C VAL A 222 21.86 -57.61 20.28
N ILE A 223 21.11 -57.59 19.18
CA ILE A 223 19.74 -57.05 19.14
C ILE A 223 18.80 -58.17 18.67
N GLU A 224 17.73 -58.42 19.44
CA GLU A 224 16.66 -59.34 19.06
C GLU A 224 15.54 -58.58 18.35
N ASP A 225 15.79 -58.26 17.07
CA ASP A 225 14.98 -57.34 16.28
C ASP A 225 13.64 -57.94 15.83
N GLN A 226 12.64 -57.08 15.64
CA GLN A 226 11.34 -57.42 15.05
C GLN A 226 11.32 -56.95 13.60
N HIS A 227 11.98 -57.71 12.72
CA HIS A 227 12.19 -57.30 11.34
C HIS A 227 10.97 -57.64 10.45
N CYS A 228 10.48 -56.65 9.71
CA CYS A 228 9.47 -56.81 8.65
C CYS A 228 10.08 -56.32 7.32
N ALA A 229 10.38 -57.28 6.44
CA ALA A 229 10.98 -57.03 5.13
C ALA A 229 9.93 -56.56 4.12
N GLU A 230 8.68 -56.98 4.32
CA GLU A 230 7.50 -56.63 3.52
C GLU A 230 7.24 -55.13 3.63
N PHE A 231 7.21 -54.59 4.85
CA PHE A 231 7.06 -53.14 5.07
C PHE A 231 8.20 -52.36 4.41
N HIS A 232 9.46 -52.78 4.60
CA HIS A 232 10.61 -52.10 3.99
C HIS A 232 10.51 -52.11 2.45
N THR A 233 10.22 -53.28 1.86
CA THR A 233 10.11 -53.46 0.40
C THR A 233 8.95 -52.66 -0.18
N LEU A 234 7.79 -52.61 0.50
CA LEU A 234 6.71 -51.71 0.13
C LEU A 234 7.18 -50.26 0.21
N ALA A 235 7.71 -49.82 1.37
CA ALA A 235 8.14 -48.45 1.63
C ALA A 235 9.26 -47.93 0.70
N THR A 236 9.99 -48.83 0.02
CA THR A 236 11.03 -48.56 -0.99
C THR A 236 10.67 -49.01 -2.41
N ALA A 237 9.39 -49.34 -2.68
CA ALA A 237 8.90 -49.74 -4.00
C ALA A 237 8.84 -48.57 -5.01
N ASP A 238 10.00 -48.08 -5.43
CA ASP A 238 10.16 -46.97 -6.39
C ASP A 238 10.01 -47.41 -7.87
N HIS A 239 9.91 -48.71 -8.12
CA HIS A 239 9.71 -49.30 -9.45
C HIS A 239 8.24 -49.27 -9.93
N LEU A 240 7.31 -48.80 -9.09
CA LEU A 240 5.88 -48.71 -9.42
C LEU A 240 5.56 -47.42 -10.20
N THR A 241 4.51 -47.46 -11.03
CA THR A 241 3.94 -46.25 -11.63
C THR A 241 3.41 -45.31 -10.54
N ALA A 242 3.30 -44.01 -10.85
CA ALA A 242 2.87 -43.00 -9.88
C ALA A 242 1.53 -43.34 -9.21
N ASP A 243 0.53 -43.77 -10.00
CA ASP A 243 -0.81 -44.11 -9.52
C ASP A 243 -0.82 -45.39 -8.69
N SER A 244 -0.15 -46.45 -9.15
CA SER A 244 -0.05 -47.71 -8.38
C SER A 244 0.74 -47.53 -7.09
N LYS A 245 1.77 -46.68 -7.10
CA LYS A 245 2.51 -46.30 -5.88
C LYS A 245 1.63 -45.53 -4.91
N LEU A 246 0.83 -44.58 -5.40
CA LEU A 246 -0.10 -43.80 -4.57
C LEU A 246 -1.16 -44.70 -3.92
N GLN A 247 -1.83 -45.54 -4.71
CA GLN A 247 -2.86 -46.47 -4.25
C GLN A 247 -2.30 -47.48 -3.23
N GLN A 248 -1.13 -48.06 -3.52
CA GLN A 248 -0.44 -49.00 -2.63
C GLN A 248 -0.03 -48.34 -1.30
N ARG A 249 0.35 -47.05 -1.31
CA ARG A 249 0.67 -46.29 -0.10
C ARG A 249 -0.55 -45.93 0.73
N GLN A 250 -1.66 -45.55 0.11
CA GLN A 250 -2.94 -45.34 0.79
C GLN A 250 -3.44 -46.65 1.43
N ALA A 251 -3.32 -47.77 0.70
CA ALA A 251 -3.67 -49.09 1.21
C ALA A 251 -2.78 -49.50 2.39
N LEU A 252 -1.46 -49.23 2.33
CA LEU A 252 -0.52 -49.49 3.42
C LEU A 252 -0.83 -48.66 4.68
N ILE A 253 -1.14 -47.36 4.54
CA ILE A 253 -1.60 -46.52 5.65
C ILE A 253 -2.86 -47.12 6.27
N SER A 254 -3.87 -47.46 5.46
CA SER A 254 -5.13 -48.01 5.96
C SER A 254 -4.97 -49.40 6.62
N LEU A 255 -4.05 -50.22 6.12
CA LEU A 255 -3.70 -51.53 6.70
C LEU A 255 -3.06 -51.37 8.07
N LEU A 256 -2.05 -50.50 8.19
CA LEU A 256 -1.30 -50.29 9.43
C LEU A 256 -2.20 -49.69 10.51
N ASP A 257 -3.03 -48.72 10.16
CA ASP A 257 -3.98 -48.04 11.05
C ASP A 257 -5.01 -49.03 11.64
N LYS A 258 -5.67 -49.83 10.78
CA LYS A 258 -6.68 -50.83 11.20
C LYS A 258 -6.12 -51.97 12.07
N ASN A 259 -4.82 -52.24 11.96
CA ASN A 259 -4.15 -53.35 12.65
C ASN A 259 -3.14 -52.89 13.69
N TRP A 260 -3.24 -51.63 14.16
CA TRP A 260 -2.25 -51.06 15.07
C TRP A 260 -2.33 -51.63 16.49
N ASP A 261 -3.51 -51.53 17.11
CA ASP A 261 -3.83 -52.08 18.44
C ASP A 261 -4.92 -53.17 18.40
N THR A 262 -5.59 -53.28 17.25
CA THR A 262 -6.55 -54.33 16.86
C THR A 262 -5.94 -55.27 15.82
N GLY A 263 -6.58 -56.41 15.54
CA GLY A 263 -6.06 -57.39 14.56
C GLY A 263 -4.68 -57.90 14.94
N GLU A 264 -3.69 -57.72 14.06
CA GLU A 264 -2.29 -58.14 14.22
C GLU A 264 -1.49 -57.36 15.29
N LYS A 265 -2.03 -56.25 15.81
CA LYS A 265 -1.44 -55.42 16.87
C LYS A 265 0.00 -54.98 16.59
N TYR A 266 0.23 -54.28 15.48
CA TYR A 266 1.57 -53.85 15.08
C TYR A 266 2.27 -52.93 16.11
N SER A 267 1.53 -52.30 17.03
CA SER A 267 2.09 -51.53 18.14
C SER A 267 2.96 -52.35 19.11
N GLN A 268 2.85 -53.68 19.11
CA GLN A 268 3.72 -54.56 19.91
C GLN A 268 5.15 -54.67 19.35
N TYR A 269 5.37 -54.39 18.06
CA TYR A 269 6.66 -54.59 17.37
C TYR A 269 7.53 -53.31 17.34
N LEU A 270 7.16 -52.26 18.08
CA LEU A 270 7.86 -50.96 18.03
C LEU A 270 9.15 -50.92 18.86
N ARG A 271 9.33 -51.86 19.80
CA ARG A 271 10.49 -51.94 20.71
C ARG A 271 11.16 -53.31 20.70
N VAL A 272 12.45 -53.31 20.97
CA VAL A 272 13.33 -54.50 21.02
C VAL A 272 14.31 -54.39 22.19
N GLN A 273 14.89 -55.51 22.60
CA GLN A 273 15.92 -55.54 23.64
C GLN A 273 17.32 -55.58 23.00
N VAL A 274 18.21 -54.71 23.45
CA VAL A 274 19.65 -54.82 23.24
C VAL A 274 20.23 -55.65 24.38
N CYS A 275 20.94 -56.70 24.04
CA CYS A 275 21.63 -57.61 24.94
C CYS A 275 23.15 -57.56 24.74
N ASP A 276 23.89 -58.00 25.77
CA ASP A 276 25.31 -58.30 25.65
C ASP A 276 25.56 -59.70 25.04
N SER A 277 26.85 -60.07 24.92
CA SER A 277 27.26 -61.38 24.37
C SER A 277 26.73 -62.58 25.17
N GLN A 278 26.36 -62.36 26.44
CA GLN A 278 25.86 -63.37 27.37
C GLN A 278 24.31 -63.39 27.42
N GLY A 279 23.65 -62.60 26.57
CA GLY A 279 22.18 -62.51 26.50
C GLY A 279 21.53 -61.70 27.63
N ARG A 280 22.30 -60.94 28.42
CA ARG A 280 21.74 -60.06 29.46
C ARG A 280 21.24 -58.78 28.81
N SER A 281 20.00 -58.39 29.09
CA SER A 281 19.45 -57.11 28.61
C SER A 281 20.26 -55.93 29.16
N VAL A 282 20.62 -55.01 28.27
CA VAL A 282 21.35 -53.77 28.52
C VAL A 282 20.40 -52.57 28.47
N ARG A 283 19.48 -52.56 27.49
CA ARG A 283 18.50 -51.48 27.28
C ARG A 283 17.38 -51.91 26.32
N GLU A 284 16.17 -51.42 26.55
CA GLU A 284 15.08 -51.42 25.56
C GLU A 284 15.22 -50.24 24.59
N VAL A 285 15.16 -50.52 23.29
CA VAL A 285 15.32 -49.54 22.20
C VAL A 285 14.22 -49.71 21.15
N ARG A 286 14.14 -48.80 20.16
CA ARG A 286 13.21 -48.92 19.01
C ARG A 286 13.57 -50.11 18.11
N SER A 287 12.59 -50.74 17.47
CA SER A 287 12.84 -51.81 16.48
C SER A 287 13.30 -51.26 15.12
N SER A 288 13.89 -52.11 14.25
CA SER A 288 14.18 -51.67 12.88
C SER A 288 12.90 -51.34 12.12
N PHE A 289 11.78 -52.02 12.39
CA PHE A 289 10.47 -51.66 11.85
C PHE A 289 10.08 -50.23 12.23
N TYR A 290 10.19 -49.82 13.51
CA TYR A 290 9.87 -48.46 13.93
C TYR A 290 10.77 -47.41 13.26
N HIS A 291 12.08 -47.69 13.15
CA HIS A 291 13.00 -46.81 12.44
C HIS A 291 12.61 -46.64 10.97
N HIS A 292 12.41 -47.72 10.21
CA HIS A 292 11.96 -47.61 8.82
C HIS A 292 10.61 -46.89 8.69
N LEU A 293 9.67 -47.18 9.58
CA LEU A 293 8.32 -46.60 9.59
C LEU A 293 8.32 -45.07 9.83
N THR A 294 9.31 -44.55 10.57
CA THR A 294 9.43 -43.12 10.91
C THR A 294 10.49 -42.36 10.11
N GLN A 295 11.46 -43.05 9.51
CA GLN A 295 12.61 -42.43 8.82
C GLN A 295 12.61 -42.62 7.29
N LEU A 296 11.82 -43.54 6.73
CA LEU A 296 11.68 -43.62 5.27
C LEU A 296 10.72 -42.54 4.76
N SER A 297 11.01 -41.98 3.60
CA SER A 297 10.13 -41.05 2.89
C SER A 297 9.03 -41.79 2.15
N TRP A 298 8.10 -42.39 2.90
CA TRP A 298 7.07 -43.29 2.35
C TRP A 298 5.65 -42.71 2.38
N VAL A 299 5.36 -41.69 3.20
CA VAL A 299 4.01 -41.12 3.34
C VAL A 299 3.68 -40.23 2.14
N PRO A 300 2.61 -40.51 1.37
CA PRO A 300 2.18 -39.64 0.29
C PRO A 300 1.60 -38.35 0.85
N ALA A 301 2.03 -37.22 0.30
CA ALA A 301 1.60 -35.89 0.72
C ALA A 301 1.40 -34.93 -0.47
N ARG A 302 0.50 -33.96 -0.30
CA ARG A 302 0.25 -32.87 -1.25
C ARG A 302 0.14 -31.54 -0.50
N ARG A 303 0.37 -30.42 -1.20
CA ARG A 303 0.06 -29.07 -0.74
C ARG A 303 -1.16 -28.53 -1.49
N PRO A 304 -2.11 -27.85 -0.82
CA PRO A 304 -3.17 -27.10 -1.48
C PRO A 304 -2.63 -26.09 -2.52
N PRO A 305 -3.36 -25.80 -3.62
CA PRO A 305 -4.65 -26.37 -4.01
C PRO A 305 -4.55 -27.86 -4.37
N TRP A 306 -5.64 -28.61 -4.18
CA TRP A 306 -5.74 -30.07 -4.35
C TRP A 306 -5.79 -30.54 -5.81
N ASP A 307 -5.03 -29.88 -6.67
CA ASP A 307 -4.85 -30.15 -8.09
C ASP A 307 -4.32 -31.58 -8.31
N GLU A 308 -5.08 -32.40 -9.05
CA GLU A 308 -4.73 -33.79 -9.33
C GLU A 308 -3.62 -33.95 -10.37
N SER A 309 -3.32 -32.90 -11.14
CA SER A 309 -2.18 -32.90 -12.08
C SER A 309 -0.83 -32.74 -11.39
N ARG A 310 -0.80 -32.31 -10.11
CA ARG A 310 0.44 -32.12 -9.35
C ARG A 310 1.00 -33.45 -8.82
N PRO A 311 2.31 -33.72 -8.99
CA PRO A 311 2.92 -34.96 -8.53
C PRO A 311 2.86 -35.07 -7.00
N VAL A 312 2.55 -36.27 -6.50
CA VAL A 312 2.51 -36.54 -5.07
C VAL A 312 3.93 -36.65 -4.53
N SER A 313 4.23 -35.87 -3.48
CA SER A 313 5.50 -35.96 -2.77
C SER A 313 5.45 -37.11 -1.76
N TYR A 314 6.55 -37.82 -1.54
CA TYR A 314 6.66 -38.84 -0.51
C TYR A 314 7.63 -38.37 0.57
N LEU A 315 7.18 -38.34 1.83
CA LEU A 315 7.87 -37.71 2.96
C LEU A 315 7.91 -38.62 4.19
N GLN A 316 8.77 -38.29 5.15
CA GLN A 316 8.76 -38.92 6.48
C GLN A 316 7.52 -38.44 7.26
N PRO A 317 6.87 -39.28 8.09
CA PRO A 317 5.61 -38.93 8.76
C PRO A 317 5.67 -37.63 9.61
N ASN A 318 6.81 -37.36 10.24
CA ASN A 318 7.05 -36.21 11.12
C ASN A 318 7.12 -34.83 10.42
N PHE A 319 7.20 -34.79 9.09
CA PHE A 319 7.12 -33.56 8.28
C PHE A 319 5.72 -33.30 7.71
N VAL A 320 4.78 -34.22 7.91
CA VAL A 320 3.45 -34.19 7.28
C VAL A 320 2.35 -33.91 8.32
N TYR A 321 1.37 -33.10 7.95
CA TYR A 321 0.15 -32.87 8.75
C TYR A 321 -1.01 -33.74 8.28
N ILE A 322 -1.77 -34.32 9.20
CA ILE A 322 -3.14 -34.78 8.94
C ILE A 322 -3.98 -33.53 8.63
N PHE A 323 -4.78 -33.59 7.57
CA PHE A 323 -5.63 -32.47 7.19
C PHE A 323 -6.80 -32.31 8.17
N SER A 324 -6.93 -31.12 8.76
CA SER A 324 -8.12 -30.66 9.47
C SER A 324 -8.36 -29.19 9.14
N ALA A 325 -9.59 -28.70 9.37
CA ALA A 325 -9.94 -27.31 9.09
C ALA A 325 -9.09 -26.34 9.94
N GLU A 326 -8.85 -26.68 11.20
CA GLU A 326 -8.12 -25.88 12.18
C GLU A 326 -6.62 -25.80 11.82
N VAL A 327 -6.02 -26.93 11.39
CA VAL A 327 -4.63 -26.96 10.92
C VAL A 327 -4.48 -26.20 9.61
N HIS A 328 -5.45 -26.30 8.69
CA HIS A 328 -5.40 -25.60 7.41
C HIS A 328 -5.62 -24.10 7.54
N GLN A 329 -6.48 -23.64 8.46
CA GLN A 329 -6.66 -22.22 8.78
C GLN A 329 -5.40 -21.52 9.33
N LEU A 330 -4.42 -22.29 9.83
CA LEU A 330 -3.16 -21.77 10.41
C LEU A 330 -1.92 -21.98 9.53
N LEU A 331 -1.94 -22.97 8.62
CA LEU A 331 -0.78 -23.36 7.80
C LEU A 331 -1.02 -23.29 6.27
N GLY A 332 -2.26 -23.05 5.83
CA GLY A 332 -2.62 -22.71 4.46
C GLY A 332 -2.14 -23.74 3.42
N SER A 333 -1.51 -23.25 2.35
CA SER A 333 -0.83 -24.05 1.32
C SER A 333 0.66 -24.30 1.63
N HIS A 334 1.16 -23.83 2.78
CA HIS A 334 2.59 -23.67 3.05
C HIS A 334 3.24 -24.91 3.71
N VAL A 335 2.47 -25.97 3.95
CA VAL A 335 2.94 -27.25 4.52
C VAL A 335 2.37 -28.43 3.75
N ASP A 336 3.00 -29.59 3.91
CA ASP A 336 2.61 -30.85 3.28
C ASP A 336 1.58 -31.61 4.12
N TYR A 337 0.48 -32.02 3.49
CA TYR A 337 -0.64 -32.72 4.13
C TYR A 337 -0.76 -34.17 3.66
N ALA A 338 -1.07 -35.07 4.58
CA ALA A 338 -1.12 -36.52 4.38
C ALA A 338 -2.26 -36.94 3.45
N HIS A 339 -1.94 -37.67 2.39
CA HIS A 339 -2.92 -38.11 1.41
C HIS A 339 -3.45 -39.51 1.78
N GLY A 340 -4.67 -39.56 2.34
CA GLY A 340 -5.37 -40.79 2.72
C GLY A 340 -5.48 -41.04 4.23
N ALA A 341 -4.73 -40.32 5.07
CA ALA A 341 -4.96 -40.29 6.51
C ALA A 341 -5.96 -39.16 6.83
N GLN A 342 -7.23 -39.50 7.09
CA GLN A 342 -8.31 -38.52 7.27
C GLN A 342 -8.51 -38.07 8.73
N MET A 343 -8.14 -38.89 9.72
CA MET A 343 -8.36 -38.61 11.14
C MET A 343 -7.13 -39.02 11.96
N PRO A 344 -6.83 -38.32 13.08
CA PRO A 344 -5.77 -38.73 14.01
C PRO A 344 -6.11 -40.02 14.76
N SER A 345 -5.12 -40.90 14.90
CA SER A 345 -5.21 -42.25 15.46
C SER A 345 -3.95 -42.59 16.27
N GLU A 346 -3.96 -43.66 17.05
CA GLU A 346 -2.76 -44.09 17.79
C GLU A 346 -1.61 -44.51 16.86
N PHE A 347 -1.91 -45.07 15.69
CA PHE A 347 -0.93 -45.32 14.63
C PHE A 347 -0.25 -44.02 14.18
N THR A 348 -1.05 -43.08 13.69
CA THR A 348 -0.55 -41.83 13.12
C THR A 348 0.19 -40.98 14.16
N ARG A 349 -0.25 -41.01 15.43
CA ARG A 349 0.46 -40.45 16.58
C ARG A 349 1.81 -41.14 16.85
N ALA A 350 1.84 -42.47 16.90
CA ALA A 350 3.05 -43.23 17.25
C ALA A 350 4.19 -43.08 16.22
N ILE A 351 3.84 -42.88 14.94
CA ILE A 351 4.82 -42.59 13.86
C ILE A 351 5.17 -41.09 13.75
N GLY A 352 4.47 -40.22 14.47
CA GLY A 352 4.77 -38.78 14.55
C GLY A 352 4.06 -37.90 13.51
N MET A 353 3.00 -38.35 12.84
CA MET A 353 2.19 -37.47 11.98
C MET A 353 1.58 -36.33 12.81
N ARG A 354 1.74 -35.10 12.32
CA ARG A 354 1.29 -33.90 13.03
C ARG A 354 -0.22 -33.73 12.84
N HIS A 355 -0.93 -33.39 13.91
CA HIS A 355 -2.39 -33.21 13.88
C HIS A 355 -2.88 -31.99 14.68
N THR A 356 -1.95 -31.26 15.28
CA THR A 356 -2.17 -30.00 16.00
C THR A 356 -1.04 -29.04 15.66
N VAL A 357 -1.34 -27.74 15.66
CA VAL A 357 -0.31 -26.68 15.56
C VAL A 357 -0.08 -26.12 16.95
N HIS A 358 1.16 -26.22 17.45
CA HIS A 358 1.55 -25.56 18.70
C HIS A 358 2.10 -24.17 18.42
N VAL A 359 1.94 -23.24 19.37
CA VAL A 359 2.41 -21.85 19.27
C VAL A 359 3.89 -21.77 18.84
N LYS A 360 4.74 -22.65 19.37
CA LYS A 360 6.18 -22.72 19.02
C LYS A 360 6.43 -23.18 17.58
N ASP A 361 5.64 -24.13 17.07
CA ASP A 361 5.68 -24.49 15.64
C ASP A 361 5.21 -23.32 14.78
N MET A 362 4.11 -22.66 15.14
CA MET A 362 3.54 -21.51 14.41
C MET A 362 4.53 -20.34 14.31
N ILE A 363 5.17 -19.97 15.43
CA ILE A 363 6.25 -18.97 15.46
C ILE A 363 7.42 -19.45 14.58
N GLY A 364 7.77 -20.74 14.63
CA GLY A 364 8.80 -21.35 13.80
C GLY A 364 8.47 -21.38 12.30
N TYR A 365 7.19 -21.46 11.91
CA TYR A 365 6.75 -21.33 10.52
C TYR A 365 6.76 -19.86 10.08
N LEU A 366 6.17 -18.95 10.87
CA LEU A 366 6.14 -17.53 10.52
C LEU A 366 7.57 -16.95 10.38
N LYS A 367 8.51 -17.31 11.26
CA LYS A 367 9.94 -16.94 11.11
C LYS A 367 10.59 -17.50 9.82
N ARG A 368 10.13 -18.64 9.30
CA ARG A 368 10.58 -19.23 8.01
C ARG A 368 9.85 -18.65 6.79
N TRP A 369 8.65 -18.09 6.97
CA TRP A 369 7.90 -17.42 5.91
C TRP A 369 8.29 -15.94 5.75
N CYS A 370 8.65 -15.27 6.84
CA CYS A 370 8.94 -13.83 6.80
C CYS A 370 10.40 -13.49 6.54
N VAL A 371 11.36 -14.37 6.85
CA VAL A 371 12.80 -14.12 6.62
C VAL A 371 13.24 -14.68 5.27
N LYS A 372 13.80 -13.81 4.43
CA LYS A 372 14.46 -14.18 3.17
C LYS A 372 15.79 -14.88 3.47
N VAL A 373 16.08 -15.96 2.77
CA VAL A 373 17.34 -16.70 2.94
C VAL A 373 18.50 -15.87 2.40
N SER A 374 19.31 -15.29 3.30
CA SER A 374 20.60 -14.65 2.98
C SER A 374 21.74 -15.63 3.24
N GLU A 375 22.77 -15.60 2.39
CA GLU A 375 24.00 -16.37 2.58
C GLU A 375 24.92 -15.74 3.66
N ASN A 376 24.71 -14.47 4.01
CA ASN A 376 25.48 -13.72 4.99
C ASN A 376 24.76 -13.64 6.35
N PRO A 377 25.18 -14.38 7.40
CA PRO A 377 24.52 -14.38 8.71
C PRO A 377 24.82 -13.15 9.59
N SER A 378 25.42 -12.10 9.02
CA SER A 378 25.82 -10.86 9.71
C SER A 378 24.90 -9.66 9.48
N GLU A 379 23.85 -9.82 8.67
CA GLU A 379 22.92 -8.75 8.30
C GLU A 379 21.58 -8.87 9.02
N ASP A 380 20.90 -7.74 9.21
CA ASP A 380 19.53 -7.68 9.75
C ASP A 380 18.59 -8.47 8.81
N PRO A 381 17.75 -9.40 9.29
CA PRO A 381 17.04 -10.34 8.42
C PRO A 381 16.06 -9.62 7.48
N GLU A 382 16.32 -9.70 6.17
CA GLU A 382 15.48 -9.08 5.15
C GLU A 382 14.11 -9.78 5.05
N GLY A 383 13.04 -8.99 4.92
CA GLY A 383 11.68 -9.51 4.77
C GLY A 383 11.43 -10.16 3.41
N ALA A 384 10.85 -11.36 3.41
CA ALA A 384 10.53 -12.14 2.21
C ALA A 384 9.18 -11.76 1.57
N ASP A 385 9.05 -12.05 0.29
CA ASP A 385 7.77 -12.02 -0.44
C ASP A 385 6.95 -13.30 -0.14
N PHE A 386 5.63 -13.17 -0.06
CA PHE A 386 4.73 -14.23 0.39
C PHE A 386 3.35 -14.10 -0.27
N THR A 387 2.79 -15.22 -0.71
CA THR A 387 1.47 -15.28 -1.38
C THR A 387 0.54 -16.19 -0.60
N THR A 388 -0.60 -15.66 -0.15
CA THR A 388 -1.50 -16.26 0.85
C THR A 388 -2.93 -15.82 0.57
N THR A 389 -3.95 -16.37 1.23
CA THR A 389 -5.26 -15.72 1.30
C THR A 389 -5.28 -14.69 2.44
N VAL A 390 -6.19 -13.71 2.36
CA VAL A 390 -6.39 -12.68 3.39
C VAL A 390 -6.84 -13.30 4.71
N ASP A 391 -7.76 -14.28 4.66
CA ASP A 391 -8.28 -14.97 5.84
C ASP A 391 -7.21 -15.80 6.57
N HIS A 392 -6.25 -16.38 5.83
CA HIS A 392 -5.14 -17.12 6.42
C HIS A 392 -4.20 -16.19 7.21
N ILE A 393 -3.74 -15.07 6.63
CA ILE A 393 -2.87 -14.13 7.35
C ILE A 393 -3.60 -13.43 8.51
N HIS A 394 -4.90 -13.13 8.37
CA HIS A 394 -5.74 -12.64 9.47
C HIS A 394 -5.82 -13.67 10.60
N THR A 395 -6.01 -14.95 10.27
CA THR A 395 -6.15 -16.03 11.25
C THR A 395 -4.83 -16.37 11.96
N VAL A 396 -3.70 -16.35 11.26
CA VAL A 396 -2.37 -16.49 11.87
C VAL A 396 -2.12 -15.40 12.92
N TYR A 397 -2.40 -14.13 12.62
CA TYR A 397 -2.26 -13.06 13.62
C TYR A 397 -3.29 -13.15 14.75
N ARG A 398 -4.54 -13.54 14.46
CA ARG A 398 -5.58 -13.73 15.47
C ARG A 398 -5.20 -14.84 16.47
N TYR A 399 -4.65 -15.95 15.98
CA TYR A 399 -4.12 -17.05 16.78
C TYR A 399 -2.91 -16.62 17.62
N LEU A 400 -1.92 -15.95 17.01
CA LEU A 400 -0.77 -15.42 17.75
C LEU A 400 -1.19 -14.41 18.83
N SER A 401 -2.22 -13.60 18.57
CA SER A 401 -2.78 -12.65 19.55
C SER A 401 -3.55 -13.30 20.71
N ALA A 402 -3.99 -14.54 20.56
CA ALA A 402 -4.72 -15.29 21.59
C ALA A 402 -3.79 -16.19 22.42
N GLU A 403 -2.83 -16.86 21.75
CA GLU A 403 -2.04 -17.94 22.33
C GLU A 403 -0.61 -17.53 22.77
N CYS A 404 -0.08 -16.39 22.28
CA CYS A 404 1.24 -15.90 22.71
C CYS A 404 1.14 -14.96 23.92
N THR A 405 2.14 -14.97 24.80
CA THR A 405 2.29 -13.86 25.76
C THR A 405 2.65 -12.56 25.04
N SER A 406 2.28 -11.42 25.61
CA SER A 406 2.66 -10.09 25.07
C SER A 406 4.18 -9.91 24.92
N THR A 407 4.97 -10.59 25.75
CA THR A 407 6.44 -10.67 25.66
C THR A 407 6.93 -11.47 24.44
N GLU A 408 6.39 -12.67 24.20
CA GLU A 408 6.78 -13.48 23.03
C GLU A 408 6.34 -12.82 21.72
N LEU A 409 5.14 -12.21 21.72
CA LEU A 409 4.64 -11.47 20.56
C LEU A 409 5.53 -10.25 20.25
N ARG A 410 5.92 -9.48 21.27
CA ARG A 410 6.85 -8.35 21.07
C ARG A 410 8.23 -8.81 20.60
N ASP A 411 8.81 -9.86 21.19
CA ASP A 411 10.09 -10.42 20.77
C ASP A 411 10.08 -10.77 19.27
N LEU A 412 9.05 -11.52 18.84
CA LEU A 412 8.86 -11.94 17.46
C LEU A 412 8.82 -10.76 16.48
N PHE A 413 7.99 -9.74 16.74
CA PHE A 413 7.82 -8.60 15.84
C PHE A 413 8.95 -7.55 15.97
N GLN A 414 9.75 -7.60 17.03
CA GLN A 414 10.93 -6.75 17.23
C GLN A 414 12.18 -7.31 16.53
N HIS A 415 12.31 -8.64 16.43
CA HIS A 415 13.50 -9.31 15.92
C HIS A 415 13.32 -10.04 14.57
N ALA A 416 12.09 -10.18 14.07
CA ALA A 416 11.80 -10.69 12.74
C ALA A 416 10.91 -9.73 11.94
N PRO A 417 10.98 -9.73 10.59
CA PRO A 417 10.12 -8.92 9.71
C PRO A 417 8.67 -9.45 9.66
N ALA A 418 8.03 -9.68 10.80
CA ALA A 418 6.77 -10.41 10.89
C ALA A 418 5.51 -9.63 10.42
N VAL A 419 5.64 -8.42 9.86
CA VAL A 419 4.50 -7.62 9.38
C VAL A 419 4.32 -7.75 7.86
N PHE A 420 3.38 -8.58 7.44
CA PHE A 420 2.89 -8.67 6.06
C PHE A 420 2.20 -7.38 5.58
N ILE A 421 2.43 -7.00 4.32
CA ILE A 421 1.69 -5.96 3.60
C ILE A 421 1.43 -6.46 2.17
N GLU A 422 0.16 -6.50 1.78
CA GLU A 422 -0.31 -6.76 0.40
C GLU A 422 0.20 -5.69 -0.57
N TYR A 423 0.62 -6.12 -1.77
CA TYR A 423 0.91 -5.21 -2.90
C TYR A 423 0.16 -5.57 -4.18
N ASP A 424 -0.38 -6.79 -4.27
CA ASP A 424 -1.12 -7.31 -5.43
C ASP A 424 -2.14 -8.37 -4.99
N ARG A 425 -3.22 -8.57 -5.76
CA ARG A 425 -4.31 -9.49 -5.43
C ARG A 425 -5.00 -10.06 -6.65
N GLU A 426 -5.04 -11.39 -6.73
CA GLU A 426 -5.74 -12.19 -7.74
C GLU A 426 -6.83 -13.02 -7.04
N ASP A 427 -8.09 -12.65 -7.25
CA ASP A 427 -9.29 -13.25 -6.63
C ASP A 427 -9.20 -13.38 -5.08
N ASP A 428 -9.07 -14.61 -4.57
CA ASP A 428 -8.94 -14.94 -3.15
C ASP A 428 -7.49 -14.89 -2.62
N TRP A 429 -6.50 -14.85 -3.52
CA TRP A 429 -5.08 -14.83 -3.19
C TRP A 429 -4.54 -13.40 -3.22
N CYS A 430 -3.77 -13.04 -2.19
CA CYS A 430 -3.00 -11.81 -2.13
C CYS A 430 -1.50 -12.11 -2.10
N SER A 431 -0.75 -11.37 -2.91
CA SER A 431 0.70 -11.34 -2.91
C SER A 431 1.16 -10.10 -2.15
N GLY A 432 2.08 -10.30 -1.23
CA GLY A 432 2.56 -9.26 -0.34
C GLY A 432 3.99 -9.53 0.11
N ARG A 433 4.50 -8.61 0.93
CA ARG A 433 5.86 -8.70 1.47
C ARG A 433 5.87 -8.48 2.97
N PHE A 434 6.73 -9.24 3.64
CA PHE A 434 7.01 -9.14 5.06
C PHE A 434 8.00 -7.99 5.37
N TYR A 435 7.78 -7.29 6.49
CA TYR A 435 8.54 -6.11 6.91
C TYR A 435 8.72 -6.04 8.43
N HIS A 436 9.75 -5.33 8.88
CA HIS A 436 9.97 -5.10 10.31
C HIS A 436 8.97 -4.08 10.86
N LEU A 437 8.60 -4.26 12.14
CA LEU A 437 7.72 -3.34 12.87
C LEU A 437 8.24 -1.88 12.86
N LYS A 438 9.57 -1.71 12.81
CA LYS A 438 10.27 -0.41 12.73
C LYS A 438 10.17 0.32 11.38
N GLU A 439 9.67 -0.34 10.34
CA GLU A 439 9.59 0.20 8.97
C GLU A 439 8.18 0.65 8.56
N VAL A 440 7.17 0.24 9.33
CA VAL A 440 5.74 0.39 9.02
C VAL A 440 5.07 1.40 9.95
N CYS A 441 3.90 1.91 9.55
CA CYS A 441 3.03 2.72 10.41
C CYS A 441 1.56 2.41 10.12
N TRP A 442 0.66 2.78 11.03
CA TRP A 442 -0.77 2.51 10.83
C TRP A 442 -1.31 3.22 9.58
N SER A 443 -1.19 4.54 9.49
CA SER A 443 -1.74 5.31 8.37
C SER A 443 -1.02 6.64 8.16
N ASP A 444 -0.99 7.19 6.95
CA ASP A 444 -0.73 8.63 6.76
C ASP A 444 -2.04 9.44 6.92
N PRO A 445 -2.27 10.15 8.04
CA PRO A 445 -3.47 10.99 8.20
C PRO A 445 -3.47 12.25 7.31
N THR A 446 -2.35 12.60 6.66
CA THR A 446 -2.26 13.78 5.79
C THR A 446 -2.68 13.50 4.35
N GLY A 447 -2.52 12.25 3.89
CA GLY A 447 -2.65 11.85 2.48
C GLY A 447 -1.55 12.37 1.55
N MET A 448 -0.56 13.12 2.07
CA MET A 448 0.42 13.82 1.25
C MET A 448 1.40 12.88 0.56
N PHE A 449 1.74 11.74 1.18
CA PHE A 449 2.57 10.74 0.50
C PHE A 449 1.87 10.11 -0.70
N HIS A 450 0.54 9.95 -0.67
CA HIS A 450 -0.22 9.48 -1.82
C HIS A 450 -0.36 10.57 -2.89
N ARG A 451 -0.64 11.81 -2.48
CA ARG A 451 -0.78 12.98 -3.39
C ARG A 451 0.50 13.27 -4.17
N TYR A 452 1.67 13.06 -3.55
CA TYR A 452 2.99 13.28 -4.17
C TYR A 452 3.72 11.98 -4.55
N LYS A 453 3.01 10.86 -4.73
CA LYS A 453 3.57 9.53 -5.07
C LYS A 453 4.55 9.55 -6.26
N GLU A 454 4.24 10.35 -7.29
CA GLU A 454 5.02 10.46 -8.54
C GLU A 454 6.31 11.29 -8.38
N LEU A 455 6.37 12.13 -7.35
CA LEU A 455 7.58 12.85 -6.95
C LEU A 455 8.47 11.96 -6.08
N ILE A 456 7.86 11.19 -5.17
CA ILE A 456 8.56 10.24 -4.28
C ILE A 456 9.21 9.12 -5.09
N ARG A 457 8.53 8.56 -6.09
CA ARG A 457 9.00 7.41 -6.89
C ARG A 457 10.06 7.72 -7.96
N ARG A 458 10.56 8.96 -8.03
CA ARG A 458 11.67 9.31 -8.93
C ARG A 458 12.99 8.79 -8.36
N ALA A 459 13.89 8.36 -9.25
CA ALA A 459 15.17 7.74 -8.87
C ALA A 459 16.14 8.69 -8.15
N ASP A 460 15.93 10.00 -8.27
CA ASP A 460 16.70 11.08 -7.65
C ASP A 460 16.16 11.54 -6.27
N SER A 461 14.95 11.12 -5.87
CA SER A 461 14.27 11.68 -4.69
C SER A 461 14.93 11.32 -3.35
N GLY A 462 15.49 10.11 -3.25
CA GLY A 462 15.97 9.53 -1.99
C GLY A 462 14.86 9.25 -0.94
N ILE A 463 13.58 9.45 -1.25
CA ILE A 463 12.46 9.32 -0.31
C ILE A 463 11.84 7.92 -0.39
N GLN A 464 11.87 7.18 0.73
CA GLN A 464 11.15 5.92 0.85
C GLN A 464 9.67 6.16 1.20
N GLU A 465 8.77 5.76 0.30
CA GLU A 465 7.32 5.76 0.51
C GLU A 465 6.95 5.05 1.85
N PRO A 466 6.03 5.58 2.67
CA PRO A 466 5.68 4.98 3.95
C PRO A 466 4.83 3.73 3.76
N ARG A 467 5.29 2.62 4.35
CA ARG A 467 4.55 1.37 4.39
C ARG A 467 3.40 1.48 5.40
N VAL A 468 2.18 1.58 4.90
CA VAL A 468 0.97 1.83 5.70
C VAL A 468 0.10 0.57 5.86
N LEU A 469 -0.32 0.27 7.09
CA LEU A 469 -1.09 -0.93 7.41
C LEU A 469 -2.60 -0.76 7.19
N ALA A 470 -3.12 0.45 7.38
CA ALA A 470 -4.55 0.74 7.41
C ALA A 470 -5.33 0.40 6.13
N PRO A 471 -4.81 0.57 4.89
CA PRO A 471 -5.57 0.23 3.68
C PRO A 471 -6.02 -1.24 3.65
N PHE A 472 -5.13 -2.15 4.04
CA PHE A 472 -5.42 -3.59 4.13
C PHE A 472 -6.12 -3.95 5.45
N TYR A 473 -5.57 -3.52 6.59
CA TYR A 473 -6.01 -3.97 7.91
C TYR A 473 -7.19 -3.19 8.54
N ASN A 474 -7.71 -2.10 7.95
CA ASN A 474 -8.91 -1.41 8.48
C ASN A 474 -10.18 -2.26 8.38
N HIS A 475 -10.26 -3.13 7.36
CA HIS A 475 -11.45 -3.94 7.07
C HIS A 475 -11.50 -5.25 7.88
N LEU A 476 -10.39 -5.61 8.54
CA LEU A 476 -10.24 -6.84 9.30
C LEU A 476 -10.42 -6.55 10.79
N GLU A 477 -11.37 -7.25 11.43
CA GLU A 477 -11.65 -7.07 12.86
C GLU A 477 -10.42 -7.38 13.73
N ASP A 478 -10.34 -6.66 14.85
CA ASP A 478 -9.29 -6.69 15.88
C ASP A 478 -7.83 -6.41 15.44
N MET A 479 -7.51 -6.37 14.15
CA MET A 479 -6.15 -6.05 13.67
C MET A 479 -5.66 -4.68 14.13
N LYS A 480 -6.58 -3.70 14.23
CA LYS A 480 -6.30 -2.37 14.79
C LYS A 480 -6.05 -2.36 16.30
N LYS A 481 -6.46 -3.39 17.04
CA LYS A 481 -6.12 -3.61 18.46
C LYS A 481 -4.78 -4.34 18.57
N PHE A 482 -4.57 -5.37 17.76
CA PHE A 482 -3.34 -6.18 17.67
C PHE A 482 -2.10 -5.33 17.35
N PHE A 483 -2.11 -4.56 16.26
CA PHE A 483 -0.97 -3.71 15.92
C PHE A 483 -0.75 -2.56 16.92
N LYS A 484 -1.77 -2.17 17.70
CA LYS A 484 -1.62 -1.23 18.81
C LYS A 484 -0.96 -1.86 20.04
N SER A 485 -1.26 -3.10 20.40
CA SER A 485 -0.57 -3.77 21.53
C SER A 485 0.89 -4.07 21.21
N LEU A 486 1.22 -4.25 19.92
CA LEU A 486 2.59 -4.26 19.41
C LEU A 486 3.28 -2.89 19.39
N SER A 487 2.59 -1.79 19.66
CA SER A 487 3.10 -0.41 19.60
C SER A 487 3.53 0.06 18.19
N VAL A 488 2.77 -0.28 17.14
CA VAL A 488 2.95 0.30 15.80
C VAL A 488 2.70 1.82 15.82
N GLU A 489 3.62 2.57 15.23
CA GLU A 489 3.53 4.03 15.07
C GLU A 489 2.23 4.44 14.33
N PRO A 490 1.46 5.42 14.85
CA PRO A 490 0.17 5.78 14.27
C PRO A 490 0.29 6.50 12.91
N SER A 491 1.47 7.06 12.61
CA SER A 491 1.76 7.82 11.39
C SER A 491 3.25 7.76 11.02
N PRO A 492 3.64 8.09 9.77
CA PRO A 492 5.04 8.20 9.37
C PRO A 492 5.88 9.07 10.33
N SER A 493 7.17 8.76 10.44
CA SER A 493 8.07 9.49 11.34
C SER A 493 8.35 10.92 10.88
N MET A 494 8.74 11.78 11.82
CA MET A 494 9.13 13.18 11.57
C MET A 494 10.14 13.32 10.42
N LYS A 495 11.11 12.41 10.32
CA LYS A 495 12.09 12.40 9.23
C LYS A 495 11.44 12.18 7.86
N LYS A 496 10.49 11.23 7.73
CA LYS A 496 9.77 11.01 6.46
C LYS A 496 8.95 12.24 6.08
N TYR A 497 8.23 12.86 7.03
CA TYR A 497 7.44 14.07 6.75
C TYR A 497 8.31 15.29 6.38
N VAL A 498 9.47 15.50 7.02
CA VAL A 498 10.37 16.61 6.66
C VAL A 498 11.08 16.37 5.31
N SER A 499 11.40 15.12 4.95
CA SER A 499 11.91 14.82 3.59
C SER A 499 10.85 15.04 2.52
N LEU A 500 9.58 14.68 2.78
CA LEU A 500 8.47 14.98 1.87
C LEU A 500 8.29 16.49 1.68
N LEU A 501 8.31 17.25 2.78
CA LEU A 501 8.22 18.70 2.79
C LEU A 501 9.33 19.34 1.92
N GLU A 502 10.57 18.88 2.05
CA GLU A 502 11.71 19.34 1.25
C GLU A 502 11.47 19.14 -0.26
N ALA A 503 11.19 17.90 -0.68
CA ALA A 503 10.97 17.60 -2.10
C ALA A 503 9.76 18.34 -2.68
N VAL A 504 8.67 18.53 -1.93
CA VAL A 504 7.49 19.29 -2.37
C VAL A 504 7.83 20.77 -2.63
N CYS A 505 8.65 21.38 -1.77
CA CYS A 505 9.11 22.77 -1.96
C CYS A 505 10.16 22.90 -3.08
N GLU A 506 11.01 21.90 -3.29
CA GLU A 506 11.99 21.88 -4.39
C GLU A 506 11.32 21.66 -5.76
N ALA A 507 10.35 20.76 -5.84
CA ALA A 507 9.62 20.44 -7.08
C ALA A 507 8.68 21.58 -7.55
N SER A 508 8.27 22.47 -6.66
CA SER A 508 7.48 23.67 -6.99
C SER A 508 8.20 24.94 -6.52
N PRO A 509 9.17 25.48 -7.28
CA PRO A 509 9.95 26.65 -6.86
C PRO A 509 9.11 27.91 -6.54
N LEU A 510 7.91 28.00 -7.13
CA LEU A 510 6.89 28.99 -6.80
C LEU A 510 5.98 28.45 -5.69
N ALA A 511 5.78 29.25 -4.64
CA ALA A 511 4.88 28.95 -3.52
C ALA A 511 3.40 29.20 -3.92
N THR A 512 2.86 28.34 -4.80
CA THR A 512 1.48 28.40 -5.29
C THR A 512 0.46 28.04 -4.21
N GLY A 513 -0.77 28.54 -4.34
CA GLY A 513 -1.80 28.44 -3.28
C GLY A 513 -2.05 27.01 -2.79
N ASP A 514 -2.20 26.05 -3.70
CA ASP A 514 -2.47 24.65 -3.35
C ASP A 514 -1.26 23.97 -2.67
N VAL A 515 -0.04 24.20 -3.17
CA VAL A 515 1.17 23.62 -2.56
C VAL A 515 1.43 24.21 -1.18
N VAL A 516 1.12 25.49 -0.97
CA VAL A 516 1.20 26.13 0.35
C VAL A 516 0.09 25.63 1.29
N GLN A 517 -1.09 25.25 0.77
CA GLN A 517 -2.13 24.56 1.54
C GLN A 517 -1.64 23.18 1.99
N ASP A 518 -1.04 22.40 1.08
CA ASP A 518 -0.50 21.06 1.35
C ASP A 518 0.65 21.10 2.36
N VAL A 519 1.60 22.04 2.21
CA VAL A 519 2.68 22.29 3.17
C VAL A 519 2.12 22.69 4.55
N SER A 520 1.01 23.44 4.60
CA SER A 520 0.34 23.77 5.87
C SER A 520 -0.25 22.54 6.58
N VAL A 521 -0.68 21.50 5.84
CA VAL A 521 -1.07 20.20 6.42
C VAL A 521 0.15 19.49 7.02
N ILE A 522 1.29 19.50 6.32
CA ILE A 522 2.52 18.88 6.82
C ILE A 522 3.05 19.62 8.07
N PHE A 523 3.03 20.96 8.10
CA PHE A 523 3.37 21.77 9.27
C PHE A 523 2.51 21.38 10.49
N ALA A 524 1.19 21.35 10.33
CA ALA A 524 0.28 20.96 11.41
C ALA A 524 0.56 19.53 11.91
N LYS A 525 0.86 18.58 11.03
CA LYS A 525 1.19 17.21 11.43
C LYS A 525 2.57 17.10 12.12
N LEU A 526 3.55 17.90 11.73
CA LEU A 526 4.85 17.95 12.39
C LEU A 526 4.75 18.52 13.81
N ALA A 527 3.86 19.48 14.06
CA ALA A 527 3.53 19.94 15.41
C ALA A 527 2.78 18.88 16.24
N ASP A 528 1.79 18.18 15.67
CA ASP A 528 1.07 17.07 16.36
C ASP A 528 2.04 15.97 16.84
N ILE A 529 3.08 15.66 16.08
CA ILE A 529 4.14 14.71 16.47
C ILE A 529 4.96 15.20 17.70
N CYS A 530 5.04 16.51 17.94
CA CYS A 530 5.77 17.08 19.07
C CYS A 530 4.95 17.12 20.38
N LYS A 531 3.65 16.83 20.34
CA LYS A 531 2.73 16.91 21.50
C LYS A 531 2.82 15.68 22.41
N PHE A 532 2.75 15.91 23.71
CA PHE A 532 2.46 14.85 24.69
C PHE A 532 0.94 14.60 24.71
N ARG A 533 0.51 13.34 24.80
CA ARG A 533 -0.92 12.96 24.90
C ARG A 533 -1.21 12.25 26.22
N VAL A 534 -1.39 13.03 27.29
CA VAL A 534 -1.87 12.51 28.58
C VAL A 534 -3.24 11.88 28.35
N HIS A 535 -3.44 10.64 28.82
CA HIS A 535 -4.79 10.06 28.92
C HIS A 535 -5.39 10.53 30.25
N GLY A 536 -6.14 11.63 30.21
CA GLY A 536 -6.75 12.25 31.39
C GLY A 536 -7.75 13.32 31.00
N ASP A 537 -7.27 14.53 30.74
CA ASP A 537 -8.11 15.73 30.70
C ASP A 537 -8.61 16.13 29.31
N GLN A 538 -9.89 16.56 29.29
CA GLN A 538 -10.45 17.39 28.24
C GLN A 538 -10.34 18.88 28.64
N ASP A 539 -9.12 19.43 28.78
CA ASP A 539 -8.84 20.74 28.17
C ASP A 539 -7.38 21.26 28.21
N GLN A 540 -7.06 22.00 27.14
CA GLN A 540 -6.13 23.14 27.01
C GLN A 540 -4.60 22.97 27.22
N ASP A 541 -4.08 22.24 28.22
CA ASP A 541 -2.62 22.23 28.49
C ASP A 541 -1.82 21.28 27.56
N THR A 542 -1.49 21.78 26.36
CA THR A 542 -0.73 21.03 25.34
C THR A 542 0.77 21.03 25.64
N GLN A 543 1.22 20.07 26.47
CA GLN A 543 2.63 19.86 26.76
C GLN A 543 3.41 19.35 25.53
N LEU A 544 4.66 19.77 25.38
CA LEU A 544 5.55 19.44 24.25
C LEU A 544 6.76 18.61 24.68
N TYR A 545 7.25 17.75 23.80
CA TYR A 545 8.54 17.07 23.96
C TYR A 545 9.70 17.99 23.51
N PRO A 546 10.56 18.53 24.41
CA PRO A 546 11.57 19.52 24.03
C PRO A 546 12.63 18.98 23.06
N VAL A 547 12.94 17.67 23.16
CA VAL A 547 13.85 16.95 22.26
C VAL A 547 13.28 16.85 20.84
N TYR A 548 11.97 16.67 20.70
CA TYR A 548 11.32 16.63 19.38
C TYR A 548 11.20 18.04 18.78
N CYS A 549 10.89 19.05 19.59
CA CYS A 549 10.85 20.44 19.14
C CYS A 549 12.23 20.93 18.62
N SER A 550 13.30 20.64 19.35
CA SER A 550 14.68 20.96 18.93
C SER A 550 15.08 20.17 17.68
N SER A 551 14.88 18.84 17.67
CA SER A 551 15.17 18.01 16.48
C SER A 551 14.39 18.47 15.24
N LEU A 552 13.13 18.86 15.39
CA LEU A 552 12.31 19.38 14.29
C LEU A 552 12.89 20.69 13.74
N LYS A 553 13.19 21.64 14.64
CA LYS A 553 13.77 22.94 14.29
C LYS A 553 15.10 22.78 13.58
N ASP A 554 15.99 21.95 14.10
CA ASP A 554 17.30 21.67 13.48
C ASP A 554 17.12 21.04 12.10
N MET A 555 16.22 20.08 11.96
CA MET A 555 15.91 19.41 10.68
C MET A 555 15.36 20.35 9.61
N VAL A 556 14.58 21.37 9.94
CA VAL A 556 14.04 22.34 8.95
C VAL A 556 14.89 23.60 8.79
N SER A 557 15.79 23.90 9.75
CA SER A 557 16.53 25.17 9.83
C SER A 557 17.21 25.62 8.53
N ARG A 558 17.85 24.69 7.82
CA ARG A 558 18.61 24.92 6.58
C ARG A 558 17.79 24.67 5.31
N LYS A 559 16.55 24.19 5.42
CA LYS A 559 15.71 23.80 4.28
C LYS A 559 14.90 24.99 3.76
N ARG A 560 14.74 25.08 2.44
CA ARG A 560 13.89 26.09 1.79
C ARG A 560 12.43 25.63 1.79
N VAL A 561 11.77 25.75 2.94
CA VAL A 561 10.41 25.21 3.17
C VAL A 561 9.41 26.24 3.69
N PHE A 562 9.83 27.49 3.92
CA PHE A 562 8.96 28.55 4.44
C PHE A 562 8.43 29.43 3.28
N PRO A 563 7.11 29.47 3.02
CA PRO A 563 6.54 30.14 1.84
C PRO A 563 6.45 31.65 2.01
N THR A 564 6.94 32.45 1.06
CA THR A 564 6.87 33.93 1.12
C THR A 564 5.82 34.53 0.19
N LYS A 565 5.30 35.71 0.56
CA LYS A 565 4.40 36.51 -0.28
C LYS A 565 5.07 37.18 -1.48
N THR A 566 6.41 37.23 -1.48
CA THR A 566 7.27 37.74 -2.57
C THR A 566 7.70 36.65 -3.56
N SER A 567 6.97 35.53 -3.59
CA SER A 567 7.16 34.35 -4.46
C SER A 567 8.49 33.59 -4.28
N GLY A 568 8.51 32.70 -3.29
CA GLY A 568 9.55 31.68 -3.16
C GLY A 568 9.44 30.88 -1.85
N TRP A 569 10.35 29.92 -1.67
CA TRP A 569 10.57 29.24 -0.39
C TRP A 569 11.92 29.64 0.20
N VAL A 570 11.91 30.08 1.46
CA VAL A 570 13.08 30.53 2.22
C VAL A 570 13.44 29.58 3.37
N THR A 571 14.61 29.79 3.96
CA THR A 571 15.09 29.08 5.17
C THR A 571 14.80 29.91 6.42
N LEU A 572 15.02 29.35 7.62
CA LEU A 572 14.92 30.14 8.86
C LEU A 572 16.00 31.24 8.98
N ALA A 573 17.11 31.13 8.24
CA ALA A 573 18.14 32.18 8.21
C ALA A 573 17.62 33.50 7.60
N CYS A 574 16.61 33.44 6.74
CA CYS A 574 15.92 34.60 6.16
C CYS A 574 14.91 35.25 7.12
N LYS A 575 14.86 34.82 8.39
CA LYS A 575 14.02 35.37 9.47
C LYS A 575 12.56 35.62 9.04
N PRO A 576 11.86 34.60 8.51
CA PRO A 576 10.48 34.75 8.06
C PRO A 576 9.55 35.21 9.19
N MET A 577 8.56 36.03 8.85
CA MET A 577 7.63 36.64 9.81
C MET A 577 6.16 36.39 9.43
N ILE A 578 5.32 36.16 10.43
CA ILE A 578 3.87 36.04 10.28
C ILE A 578 3.26 37.45 10.13
N ALA A 579 2.63 37.72 8.99
CA ALA A 579 1.91 38.96 8.73
C ALA A 579 0.55 38.95 9.46
N ASP A 580 0.55 39.30 10.75
CA ASP A 580 -0.62 39.26 11.63
C ASP A 580 -1.45 40.56 11.65
N SER A 581 -0.92 41.66 11.11
CA SER A 581 -1.64 42.93 10.92
C SER A 581 -1.63 43.34 9.44
N ALA A 582 -2.82 43.47 8.86
CA ALA A 582 -3.00 43.87 7.45
C ALA A 582 -2.57 45.31 7.16
N ASN A 583 -2.36 46.15 8.18
CA ASN A 583 -1.79 47.49 8.00
C ASN A 583 -0.26 47.43 8.00
N LEU A 584 0.35 46.74 8.97
CA LEU A 584 1.81 46.52 9.00
C LEU A 584 2.28 45.76 7.75
N GLU A 585 1.49 44.81 7.24
CA GLU A 585 1.76 44.17 5.96
C GLU A 585 1.83 45.18 4.81
N LYS A 586 0.86 46.10 4.67
CA LYS A 586 0.89 47.11 3.59
C LYS A 586 2.13 47.98 3.66
N ILE A 587 2.51 48.40 4.87
CA ILE A 587 3.66 49.28 5.13
C ILE A 587 4.96 48.57 4.74
N PHE A 588 5.19 47.34 5.19
CA PHE A 588 6.46 46.64 4.97
C PHE A 588 6.54 45.79 3.70
N LYS A 589 5.43 45.58 2.95
CA LYS A 589 5.39 44.78 1.71
C LYS A 589 6.28 45.31 0.57
N SER A 590 6.65 46.59 0.60
CA SER A 590 7.60 47.21 -0.34
C SER A 590 9.05 46.76 -0.11
N HIS A 591 9.40 46.31 1.09
CA HIS A 591 10.80 46.04 1.49
C HIS A 591 11.19 44.60 1.17
N GLY A 592 12.05 44.42 0.16
CA GLY A 592 12.48 43.11 -0.32
C GLY A 592 13.24 42.23 0.69
N SER A 593 13.77 42.81 1.77
CA SER A 593 14.37 42.07 2.90
C SER A 593 13.32 41.48 3.87
N VAL A 594 12.11 42.02 3.91
CA VAL A 594 11.08 41.61 4.88
C VAL A 594 10.37 40.34 4.39
N CYS A 595 10.85 39.19 4.84
CA CYS A 595 10.33 37.86 4.47
C CYS A 595 8.95 37.55 5.09
N LEU A 596 7.89 38.21 4.62
CA LEU A 596 6.51 37.96 5.07
C LEU A 596 5.98 36.61 4.53
N LEU A 597 5.50 35.76 5.45
CA LEU A 597 4.97 34.44 5.13
C LEU A 597 3.62 34.49 4.40
N ASN A 598 3.46 33.60 3.41
CA ASN A 598 2.18 33.32 2.77
C ASN A 598 1.48 32.16 3.52
N LEU A 599 0.45 32.47 4.31
CA LEU A 599 -0.30 31.50 5.10
C LEU A 599 -1.79 31.55 4.70
N PRO A 600 -2.30 30.57 3.93
CA PRO A 600 -3.72 30.48 3.55
C PRO A 600 -4.57 30.01 4.75
N SER A 601 -5.90 30.11 4.68
CA SER A 601 -6.75 29.57 5.76
C SER A 601 -6.97 28.05 5.63
N ALA A 602 -7.14 27.35 6.75
CA ALA A 602 -7.54 25.95 6.79
C ALA A 602 -8.90 25.69 6.13
N ALA A 603 -9.78 26.69 6.07
CA ALA A 603 -11.05 26.60 5.36
C ALA A 603 -10.81 26.53 3.84
N LYS A 604 -11.02 25.34 3.25
CA LYS A 604 -11.10 25.18 1.79
C LYS A 604 -12.29 25.98 1.28
N ARG A 605 -12.04 27.15 0.69
CA ARG A 605 -13.06 27.95 0.00
C ARG A 605 -13.60 27.17 -1.21
N ALA A 606 -14.63 26.36 -0.98
CA ALA A 606 -15.41 25.77 -2.04
C ALA A 606 -16.06 26.89 -2.86
N ALA A 607 -15.66 27.04 -4.13
CA ALA A 607 -16.26 28.02 -5.01
C ALA A 607 -17.76 27.68 -5.17
N ASN A 608 -18.62 28.63 -4.79
CA ASN A 608 -20.06 28.64 -4.99
C ASN A 608 -20.83 27.40 -4.48
N LYS A 609 -21.06 27.34 -3.16
CA LYS A 609 -22.30 26.77 -2.60
C LYS A 609 -23.01 27.80 -1.71
N PRO A 610 -24.35 27.93 -1.78
CA PRO A 610 -25.10 28.72 -0.81
C PRO A 610 -25.02 28.06 0.57
N ARG A 611 -25.08 28.89 1.63
CA ARG A 611 -25.06 28.41 3.01
C ARG A 611 -26.33 27.60 3.33
N HIS A 612 -26.21 26.28 3.33
CA HIS A 612 -27.09 25.43 4.14
C HIS A 612 -26.54 25.35 5.55
N GLU A 613 -27.36 25.71 6.53
CA GLU A 613 -27.02 25.66 7.94
C GLU A 613 -26.86 24.20 8.43
N GLY A 614 -25.97 23.96 9.39
CA GLY A 614 -25.94 22.70 10.16
C GLY A 614 -24.83 21.68 9.85
N LYS A 615 -23.91 21.92 8.91
CA LYS A 615 -22.67 21.12 8.77
C LYS A 615 -21.43 22.00 8.80
N GLN A 616 -20.54 21.75 9.76
CA GLN A 616 -19.21 22.36 9.81
C GLN A 616 -18.43 21.98 8.55
N GLU A 617 -17.82 22.96 7.89
CA GLU A 617 -16.85 22.69 6.81
C GLU A 617 -15.63 21.98 7.41
N LYS A 618 -15.21 20.87 6.79
CA LYS A 618 -14.07 20.11 7.29
C LYS A 618 -12.78 20.82 6.91
N GLU A 619 -12.17 21.49 7.90
CA GLU A 619 -10.86 22.14 7.81
C GLU A 619 -9.80 21.20 7.19
N ALA A 620 -8.90 21.77 6.38
CA ALA A 620 -7.80 21.03 5.76
C ALA A 620 -6.70 20.62 6.78
N PHE A 621 -6.50 21.44 7.82
CA PHE A 621 -5.52 21.26 8.89
C PHE A 621 -5.93 22.09 10.11
N SER A 622 -5.43 21.75 11.30
CA SER A 622 -5.61 22.60 12.50
C SER A 622 -4.77 23.87 12.37
N GLU A 623 -5.40 25.05 12.35
CA GLU A 623 -4.66 26.33 12.31
C GLU A 623 -3.79 26.51 13.57
N ARG A 624 -4.27 26.04 14.74
CA ARG A 624 -3.50 26.02 16.01
C ARG A 624 -2.22 25.20 15.89
N ASP A 625 -2.28 24.03 15.24
CA ASP A 625 -1.14 23.13 15.10
C ASP A 625 -0.11 23.71 14.10
N ARG A 626 -0.57 24.40 13.07
CA ARG A 626 0.31 25.14 12.16
C ARG A 626 0.98 26.34 12.85
N GLU A 627 0.26 27.10 13.68
CA GLU A 627 0.87 28.17 14.48
C GLU A 627 1.91 27.62 15.47
N LEU A 628 1.61 26.50 16.12
CA LEU A 628 2.52 25.78 17.01
C LEU A 628 3.79 25.29 16.28
N PHE A 629 3.68 24.84 15.02
CA PHE A 629 4.85 24.51 14.19
C PHE A 629 5.75 25.73 13.96
N LEU A 630 5.16 26.88 13.63
CA LEU A 630 5.88 28.13 13.40
C LEU A 630 6.55 28.64 14.69
N GLU A 631 5.87 28.52 15.83
CA GLU A 631 6.42 28.84 17.16
C GLU A 631 7.61 27.93 17.53
N ILE A 632 7.48 26.61 17.34
CA ILE A 632 8.60 25.65 17.53
C ILE A 632 9.80 26.01 16.65
N CYS A 633 9.56 26.43 15.41
CA CYS A 633 10.62 26.91 14.52
C CYS A 633 11.24 28.25 14.97
N GLY A 634 10.56 29.03 15.82
CA GLY A 634 10.97 30.38 16.23
C GLY A 634 10.62 31.47 15.20
N VAL A 635 9.53 31.28 14.45
CA VAL A 635 8.97 32.27 13.52
C VAL A 635 8.10 33.24 14.31
N GLU A 636 8.41 34.53 14.24
CA GLU A 636 7.71 35.56 15.02
C GLU A 636 6.60 36.28 14.24
N ARG A 637 5.71 36.97 14.97
CA ARG A 637 4.66 37.83 14.42
C ARG A 637 5.19 39.23 14.14
N LEU A 638 4.84 39.81 12.99
CA LEU A 638 5.29 41.14 12.56
C LEU A 638 4.97 42.22 13.61
N SER A 639 3.79 42.17 14.23
CA SER A 639 3.40 43.09 15.31
C SER A 639 4.33 43.11 16.53
N ARG A 640 5.04 42.00 16.83
CA ARG A 640 5.99 41.92 17.94
C ARG A 640 7.36 42.54 17.61
N ARG A 641 7.63 42.80 16.34
CA ARG A 641 8.91 43.31 15.81
C ARG A 641 8.86 44.77 15.37
N VAL A 642 7.68 45.38 15.35
CA VAL A 642 7.47 46.79 14.96
C VAL A 642 7.14 47.63 16.20
N THR A 643 8.00 48.59 16.53
CA THR A 643 7.68 49.66 17.48
C THR A 643 7.07 50.84 16.73
N THR A 644 5.94 51.37 17.22
CA THR A 644 5.20 52.47 16.59
C THR A 644 5.25 53.74 17.42
N GLU A 645 5.77 54.83 16.85
CA GLU A 645 5.92 56.12 17.54
C GLU A 645 5.24 57.25 16.75
N PRO A 646 4.25 57.97 17.33
CA PRO A 646 3.64 59.11 16.68
C PRO A 646 4.52 60.36 16.81
N GLN A 647 4.77 61.04 15.69
CA GLN A 647 5.52 62.30 15.65
C GLN A 647 4.68 63.46 15.10
N THR A 648 5.03 64.67 15.53
CA THR A 648 4.32 65.91 15.17
C THR A 648 5.30 67.04 14.93
N GLU A 649 4.98 67.94 14.00
CA GLU A 649 5.70 69.20 13.81
C GLU A 649 4.78 70.40 14.08
N ASN A 650 5.36 71.53 14.51
CA ASN A 650 4.66 72.83 14.57
C ASN A 650 3.35 72.83 15.40
N TYR A 651 3.36 72.23 16.59
CA TYR A 651 2.22 72.20 17.51
C TYR A 651 1.69 73.61 17.86
N ARG A 652 0.36 73.74 17.86
CA ARG A 652 -0.41 74.89 18.38
C ARG A 652 -1.68 74.39 19.07
N PRO A 653 -2.21 75.07 20.10
CA PRO A 653 -3.54 74.76 20.63
C PRO A 653 -4.63 74.88 19.55
N CYS A 654 -5.64 74.02 19.58
CA CYS A 654 -6.72 73.98 18.58
C CYS A 654 -8.12 74.25 19.18
N PRO A 655 -8.51 75.52 19.36
CA PRO A 655 -9.85 75.91 19.82
C PRO A 655 -11.00 75.34 18.96
N ALA A 656 -10.78 75.11 17.67
CA ALA A 656 -11.81 74.60 16.75
C ALA A 656 -12.20 73.14 17.08
N VAL A 657 -11.22 72.26 17.23
CA VAL A 657 -11.47 70.85 17.63
C VAL A 657 -11.94 70.78 19.08
N GLN A 658 -11.36 71.57 19.99
CA GLN A 658 -11.85 71.66 21.37
C GLN A 658 -13.34 72.05 21.43
N THR A 659 -13.77 73.02 20.62
CA THR A 659 -15.19 73.44 20.53
C THR A 659 -16.08 72.33 19.96
N LEU A 660 -15.63 71.63 18.92
CA LEU A 660 -16.38 70.51 18.34
C LEU A 660 -16.55 69.36 19.34
N VAL A 661 -15.47 68.92 19.99
CA VAL A 661 -15.53 67.83 20.97
C VAL A 661 -16.37 68.25 22.19
N ARG A 662 -16.29 69.52 22.63
CA ARG A 662 -17.16 70.10 23.67
C ARG A 662 -18.65 70.10 23.31
N GLN A 663 -18.99 70.25 22.03
CA GLN A 663 -20.38 70.14 21.55
C GLN A 663 -20.88 68.69 21.51
N LEU A 664 -20.02 67.72 21.18
CA LEU A 664 -20.42 66.32 20.96
C LEU A 664 -20.48 65.50 22.26
N VAL A 665 -19.51 65.67 23.17
CA VAL A 665 -19.33 64.79 24.35
C VAL A 665 -20.58 64.69 25.26
N PRO A 666 -21.34 65.76 25.57
CA PRO A 666 -22.56 65.63 26.38
C PRO A 666 -23.63 64.73 25.74
N TYR A 667 -23.69 64.65 24.40
CA TYR A 667 -24.59 63.74 23.70
C TYR A 667 -24.03 62.31 23.61
N ILE A 668 -22.71 62.13 23.60
CA ILE A 668 -22.07 60.82 23.78
C ILE A 668 -22.48 60.24 25.15
N GLN A 669 -22.36 61.00 26.23
CA GLN A 669 -22.76 60.54 27.57
C GLN A 669 -24.24 60.11 27.60
N ARG A 670 -25.13 60.93 27.01
CA ARG A 670 -26.57 60.63 26.90
C ARG A 670 -26.87 59.37 26.09
N PHE A 671 -26.11 59.11 25.03
CA PHE A 671 -26.29 57.91 24.20
C PHE A 671 -25.81 56.64 24.90
N ILE A 672 -24.71 56.70 25.65
CA ILE A 672 -24.19 55.53 26.38
C ILE A 672 -25.09 55.23 27.60
N PHE A 673 -25.53 56.26 28.33
CA PHE A 673 -26.32 56.09 29.56
C PHE A 673 -27.77 55.60 29.36
N HIS A 674 -28.39 55.86 28.20
CA HIS A 674 -29.81 55.51 27.95
C HIS A 674 -30.01 54.26 27.07
N ASN A 675 -28.94 53.54 26.75
CA ASN A 675 -28.99 52.29 25.97
C ASN A 675 -28.47 51.13 26.81
N ALA A 676 -29.38 50.28 27.29
CA ALA A 676 -29.10 49.21 28.26
C ALA A 676 -28.04 48.20 27.80
N ASP A 677 -27.85 48.05 26.49
CA ASP A 677 -26.77 47.22 25.90
C ASP A 677 -25.36 47.74 26.24
N PHE A 678 -25.23 48.94 26.84
CA PHE A 678 -23.97 49.57 27.23
C PHE A 678 -23.88 49.91 28.74
N ASP A 679 -24.78 49.43 29.60
CA ASP A 679 -24.81 49.75 31.04
C ASP A 679 -23.49 49.36 31.76
N ASP A 680 -22.94 48.19 31.42
CA ASP A 680 -21.63 47.72 31.92
C ASP A 680 -20.50 48.67 31.46
N VAL A 681 -20.54 49.12 30.19
CA VAL A 681 -19.52 49.99 29.60
C VAL A 681 -19.59 51.41 30.19
N TYR A 682 -20.79 51.93 30.49
CA TYR A 682 -20.93 53.18 31.23
C TYR A 682 -20.33 53.05 32.63
N SER A 683 -20.50 51.90 33.28
CA SER A 683 -19.96 51.60 34.61
C SER A 683 -18.43 51.53 34.60
N GLU A 684 -17.82 50.77 33.68
CA GLU A 684 -16.35 50.75 33.48
C GLU A 684 -15.77 52.14 33.20
N LEU A 685 -16.45 52.95 32.36
CA LEU A 685 -16.02 54.31 32.05
C LEU A 685 -16.11 55.24 33.28
N LYS A 686 -17.13 55.05 34.12
CA LYS A 686 -17.32 55.81 35.37
C LYS A 686 -16.24 55.44 36.40
N GLU A 687 -15.96 54.16 36.59
CA GLU A 687 -14.90 53.68 37.49
C GLU A 687 -13.48 54.07 37.03
N SER A 688 -13.21 54.00 35.72
CA SER A 688 -11.93 54.47 35.14
C SER A 688 -11.79 56.00 35.08
N GLY A 689 -12.79 56.76 35.55
CA GLY A 689 -12.71 58.21 35.74
C GLY A 689 -12.80 59.02 34.46
N ILE A 690 -13.59 58.56 33.47
CA ILE A 690 -13.73 59.19 32.14
C ILE A 690 -14.01 60.70 32.20
N ALA A 691 -14.83 61.17 33.15
CA ALA A 691 -15.16 62.59 33.30
C ALA A 691 -13.92 63.45 33.65
N LYS A 692 -13.01 62.91 34.47
CA LYS A 692 -11.72 63.54 34.77
C LYS A 692 -10.78 63.51 33.56
N CYS A 693 -10.77 62.40 32.83
CA CYS A 693 -9.99 62.23 31.60
C CYS A 693 -10.38 63.30 30.56
N ILE A 694 -11.68 63.42 30.26
CA ILE A 694 -12.27 64.40 29.34
C ILE A 694 -11.91 65.84 29.73
N ARG A 695 -11.99 66.18 31.02
CA ARG A 695 -11.60 67.52 31.52
C ARG A 695 -10.10 67.83 31.38
N SER A 696 -9.26 66.80 31.25
CA SER A 696 -7.81 66.91 31.07
C SER A 696 -7.33 66.81 29.62
N LEU A 697 -8.23 66.65 28.65
CA LEU A 697 -7.87 66.55 27.22
C LEU A 697 -7.20 67.84 26.72
N SER A 698 -6.05 67.69 26.06
CA SER A 698 -5.44 68.74 25.25
C SER A 698 -5.80 68.56 23.77
N PHE A 699 -5.91 69.68 23.05
CA PHE A 699 -6.32 69.70 21.64
C PHE A 699 -5.26 70.45 20.82
N GLY A 700 -4.57 69.73 19.95
CA GLY A 700 -3.41 70.24 19.19
C GLY A 700 -3.66 70.28 17.69
N GLN A 701 -3.37 71.42 17.05
CA GLN A 701 -3.21 71.54 15.61
C GLN A 701 -1.72 71.42 15.29
N VAL A 702 -1.35 70.58 14.33
CA VAL A 702 0.05 70.30 13.98
C VAL A 702 0.28 70.46 12.48
N GLY A 703 1.49 70.91 12.10
CA GLY A 703 1.88 71.19 10.71
C GLY A 703 2.15 69.94 9.87
N LYS A 704 2.54 68.85 10.54
CA LYS A 704 2.59 67.45 10.05
C LYS A 704 2.20 66.52 11.21
N LEU A 705 1.64 65.36 10.88
CA LEU A 705 1.25 64.33 11.83
C LEU A 705 1.42 62.96 11.17
N TYR A 706 2.35 62.15 11.65
CA TYR A 706 2.65 60.84 11.08
C TYR A 706 3.02 59.82 12.15
N ILE A 707 2.72 58.54 11.88
CA ILE A 707 3.19 57.41 12.69
C ILE A 707 4.47 56.89 12.07
N HIS A 708 5.57 56.88 12.83
CA HIS A 708 6.75 56.12 12.47
C HIS A 708 6.59 54.65 12.86
N TYR A 709 6.88 53.78 11.91
CA TYR A 709 6.96 52.33 12.10
C TYR A 709 8.43 51.92 12.01
N ARG A 710 8.98 51.42 13.11
CA ARG A 710 10.37 50.99 13.23
C ARG A 710 10.41 49.48 13.40
N LEU A 711 10.91 48.75 12.40
CA LEU A 711 10.99 47.29 12.36
C LEU A 711 12.41 46.82 12.73
N GLU A 712 12.53 46.16 13.88
CA GLU A 712 13.80 45.63 14.39
C GLU A 712 14.11 44.23 13.84
N VAL A 713 14.64 44.19 12.61
CA VAL A 713 15.29 43.00 12.05
C VAL A 713 16.66 42.82 12.72
N PRO A 714 16.92 41.73 13.45
CA PRO A 714 18.23 41.51 14.06
C PRO A 714 19.28 41.22 12.96
N ASP A 715 20.53 41.61 13.20
CA ASP A 715 21.67 41.50 12.27
C ASP A 715 21.54 42.26 10.93
N GLU A 716 20.49 43.05 10.74
CA GLU A 716 20.32 43.96 9.59
C GLU A 716 20.08 45.41 10.07
N ASN A 717 20.06 46.36 9.13
CA ASN A 717 19.66 47.73 9.42
C ASN A 717 18.17 47.78 9.79
N THR A 718 17.83 48.48 10.88
CA THR A 718 16.44 48.75 11.26
C THR A 718 15.71 49.46 10.13
N ILE A 719 14.53 48.96 9.74
CA ILE A 719 13.71 49.56 8.68
C ILE A 719 12.78 50.59 9.31
N TYR A 720 12.74 51.79 8.72
CA TYR A 720 11.89 52.90 9.15
C TYR A 720 10.91 53.27 8.05
N GLU A 721 9.63 53.35 8.41
CA GLU A 721 8.54 53.82 7.55
C GLU A 721 7.74 54.92 8.25
N SER A 722 6.93 55.65 7.49
CA SER A 722 6.08 56.73 8.00
C SER A 722 4.73 56.81 7.28
N GLU A 723 3.63 56.76 8.03
CA GLU A 723 2.27 56.94 7.52
C GLU A 723 1.71 58.29 8.00
N ASP A 724 1.40 59.20 7.07
CA ASP A 724 0.69 60.45 7.37
C ASP A 724 -0.74 60.16 7.85
N ILE A 725 -1.14 60.76 8.97
CA ILE A 725 -2.49 60.58 9.53
C ILE A 725 -3.18 61.93 9.79
N ILE A 726 -4.51 61.93 9.63
CA ILE A 726 -5.33 63.15 9.68
C ILE A 726 -5.54 63.65 11.11
N CYS A 727 -5.75 62.71 12.05
CA CYS A 727 -6.08 62.95 13.45
C CYS A 727 -5.49 61.81 14.30
N LEU A 728 -5.16 62.08 15.56
CA LEU A 728 -4.63 61.09 16.50
C LEU A 728 -5.05 61.40 17.93
N LEU A 729 -5.68 60.43 18.62
CA LEU A 729 -5.77 60.44 20.08
C LEU A 729 -4.57 59.72 20.70
N LYS A 730 -3.58 60.46 21.19
CA LYS A 730 -2.40 59.94 21.89
C LYS A 730 -2.67 59.83 23.40
N ASP A 731 -2.24 58.71 24.00
CA ASP A 731 -2.25 58.41 25.45
C ASP A 731 -3.60 58.66 26.17
N LYS A 732 -4.71 58.63 25.42
CA LYS A 732 -6.07 59.09 25.85
C LYS A 732 -6.10 60.54 26.41
N LYS A 733 -5.10 61.37 26.12
CA LYS A 733 -4.91 62.72 26.71
C LYS A 733 -4.74 63.83 25.68
N GLU A 734 -4.12 63.54 24.53
CA GLU A 734 -3.73 64.55 23.55
C GLU A 734 -4.38 64.23 22.20
N LEU A 735 -5.33 65.06 21.77
CA LEU A 735 -5.99 64.92 20.48
C LEU A 735 -5.33 65.86 19.47
N TYR A 736 -4.48 65.31 18.60
CA TYR A 736 -3.82 66.06 17.52
C TYR A 736 -4.62 65.99 16.23
N ILE A 737 -4.58 67.07 15.44
CA ILE A 737 -5.14 67.14 14.10
C ILE A 737 -4.17 67.83 13.14
N HIS A 738 -4.09 67.34 11.91
CA HIS A 738 -3.34 68.01 10.86
C HIS A 738 -3.97 69.34 10.45
N LYS A 739 -3.13 70.36 10.24
CA LYS A 739 -3.56 71.75 10.01
C LYS A 739 -4.54 71.97 8.85
N ASP A 740 -4.48 71.14 7.80
CA ASP A 740 -5.29 71.33 6.59
C ASP A 740 -6.61 70.53 6.65
N HIS A 741 -6.83 69.78 7.74
CA HIS A 741 -7.98 68.89 7.93
C HIS A 741 -8.90 69.29 9.10
N LEU A 742 -8.86 70.56 9.55
CA LEU A 742 -9.74 71.08 10.61
C LEU A 742 -11.25 70.91 10.34
N SER A 743 -11.65 70.69 9.09
CA SER A 743 -13.03 70.40 8.68
C SER A 743 -13.42 68.92 8.69
N ALA A 744 -12.48 67.99 8.91
CA ALA A 744 -12.67 66.53 8.87
C ALA A 744 -13.36 65.98 10.12
N LYS A 745 -14.57 66.47 10.40
CA LYS A 745 -15.33 66.16 11.63
C LYS A 745 -15.51 64.66 11.89
N LEU A 746 -15.65 63.84 10.85
CA LEU A 746 -15.87 62.39 11.00
C LEU A 746 -14.61 61.65 11.48
N ASP A 747 -13.43 62.08 11.06
CA ASP A 747 -12.16 61.46 11.47
C ASP A 747 -11.72 61.94 12.85
N ILE A 748 -12.08 63.17 13.24
CA ILE A 748 -12.06 63.61 14.64
C ILE A 748 -12.94 62.69 15.50
N CYS A 749 -14.17 62.39 15.05
CA CYS A 749 -15.06 61.47 15.77
C CYS A 749 -14.50 60.04 15.86
N ARG A 750 -13.89 59.53 14.78
CA ARG A 750 -13.28 58.19 14.76
C ARG A 750 -12.15 58.04 15.80
N GLU A 751 -11.30 59.05 15.92
CA GLU A 751 -10.27 59.07 16.98
C GLU A 751 -10.87 59.27 18.37
N LEU A 752 -11.92 60.10 18.50
CA LEU A 752 -12.62 60.36 19.76
C LEU A 752 -13.29 59.09 20.32
N VAL A 753 -13.77 58.17 19.49
CA VAL A 753 -14.34 56.86 19.93
C VAL A 753 -13.33 56.05 20.74
N LYS A 754 -12.04 56.11 20.40
CA LYS A 754 -10.96 55.39 21.13
C LYS A 754 -10.79 55.84 22.58
N LEU A 755 -11.30 57.03 22.93
CA LEU A 755 -11.35 57.49 24.32
C LEU A 755 -12.30 56.59 25.14
N PHE A 756 -13.48 56.31 24.58
CA PHE A 756 -14.60 55.63 25.23
C PHE A 756 -14.56 54.11 25.12
N THR A 757 -13.91 53.52 24.11
CA THR A 757 -13.87 52.06 24.00
C THR A 757 -12.68 51.54 23.18
N THR A 758 -12.35 50.26 23.43
CA THR A 758 -11.49 49.42 22.59
C THR A 758 -12.24 48.25 21.95
N ASP A 759 -13.54 48.07 22.25
CA ASP A 759 -14.37 47.03 21.62
C ASP A 759 -14.79 47.42 20.18
N LYS A 760 -14.87 46.42 19.30
CA LYS A 760 -15.11 46.60 17.86
C LYS A 760 -16.59 46.57 17.45
N SER A 761 -17.49 46.20 18.36
CA SER A 761 -18.95 46.28 18.19
C SER A 761 -19.38 47.69 18.60
N PHE A 762 -19.16 48.03 19.88
CA PHE A 762 -19.57 49.30 20.45
C PHE A 762 -18.88 50.50 19.77
N ALA A 763 -17.61 50.38 19.34
CA ALA A 763 -16.98 51.43 18.53
C ALA A 763 -17.76 51.73 17.23
N LYS A 764 -18.34 50.72 16.56
CA LYS A 764 -19.11 50.91 15.32
C LYS A 764 -20.50 51.50 15.59
N GLU A 765 -21.14 51.15 16.70
CA GLU A 765 -22.38 51.82 17.13
C GLU A 765 -22.11 53.29 17.46
N LEU A 766 -21.05 53.59 18.23
CA LEU A 766 -20.70 54.96 18.59
C LEU A 766 -20.20 55.78 17.38
N GLU A 767 -19.47 55.18 16.43
CA GLU A 767 -19.15 55.82 15.14
C GLU A 767 -20.42 56.17 14.35
N ARG A 768 -21.42 55.26 14.28
CA ARG A 768 -22.71 55.53 13.61
C ARG A 768 -23.49 56.65 14.30
N PHE A 769 -23.56 56.64 15.63
CA PHE A 769 -24.19 57.71 16.41
C PHE A 769 -23.50 59.06 16.16
N LEU A 770 -22.17 59.10 16.23
CA LEU A 770 -21.39 60.33 15.99
C LEU A 770 -21.51 60.83 14.55
N GLN A 771 -21.56 59.94 13.55
CA GLN A 771 -21.79 60.32 12.16
C GLN A 771 -23.14 61.02 11.99
N GLY A 772 -24.20 60.51 12.62
CA GLY A 772 -25.50 61.17 12.66
C GLY A 772 -25.45 62.52 13.39
N LEU A 773 -24.93 62.52 14.62
CA LEU A 773 -24.84 63.70 15.49
C LEU A 773 -24.11 64.87 14.82
N VAL A 774 -22.97 64.61 14.18
CA VAL A 774 -22.15 65.63 13.48
C VAL A 774 -22.91 66.33 12.36
N THR A 775 -23.87 65.66 11.70
CA THR A 775 -24.69 66.27 10.64
C THR A 775 -25.81 67.16 11.17
N CYS A 776 -26.33 66.90 12.37
CA CYS A 776 -27.50 67.59 12.92
C CYS A 776 -27.19 68.56 14.08
N VAL A 777 -26.01 68.49 14.72
CA VAL A 777 -25.67 69.28 15.93
C VAL A 777 -25.81 70.80 15.78
N ASN A 778 -25.76 71.32 14.54
CA ASN A 778 -25.93 72.74 14.23
C ASN A 778 -27.40 73.16 13.95
N ASP A 779 -28.34 72.22 13.84
CA ASP A 779 -29.78 72.46 13.62
C ASP A 779 -30.55 71.90 14.81
N GLN A 780 -31.11 72.79 15.65
CA GLN A 780 -31.82 72.41 16.87
C GLN A 780 -33.06 71.54 16.63
N ALA A 781 -33.71 71.64 15.45
CA ALA A 781 -34.88 70.85 15.10
C ALA A 781 -34.50 69.46 14.56
N ALA A 782 -33.44 69.37 13.76
CA ALA A 782 -32.88 68.09 13.33
C ALA A 782 -32.22 67.33 14.49
N LEU A 783 -31.46 68.03 15.35
CA LEU A 783 -30.80 67.47 16.53
C LEU A 783 -31.81 66.84 17.49
N LYS A 784 -32.93 67.53 17.79
CA LYS A 784 -33.97 66.96 18.66
C LYS A 784 -34.54 65.67 18.07
N ARG A 785 -34.96 65.68 16.79
CA ARG A 785 -35.48 64.49 16.10
C ARG A 785 -34.46 63.34 16.04
N PHE A 786 -33.18 63.64 15.98
CA PHE A 786 -32.10 62.65 16.03
C PHE A 786 -31.97 62.05 17.43
N LEU A 787 -31.84 62.87 18.48
CA LEU A 787 -31.71 62.38 19.86
C LEU A 787 -32.93 61.61 20.33
N ASP A 788 -34.14 62.02 19.91
CA ASP A 788 -35.39 61.30 20.18
C ASP A 788 -35.41 59.91 19.48
N ARG A 789 -34.73 59.75 18.33
CA ARG A 789 -34.62 58.48 17.58
C ARG A 789 -33.55 57.54 18.13
N GLU A 790 -32.39 58.07 18.52
CA GLU A 790 -31.29 57.29 19.10
C GLU A 790 -31.43 57.08 20.64
N ASN A 791 -32.64 57.34 21.18
CA ASN A 791 -33.00 57.25 22.60
C ASN A 791 -32.12 58.06 23.59
N ALA A 792 -31.32 59.01 23.12
CA ALA A 792 -30.34 59.77 23.90
C ALA A 792 -31.01 60.90 24.71
N ARG A 793 -31.83 60.53 25.71
CA ARG A 793 -32.60 61.42 26.60
C ARG A 793 -31.68 62.25 27.53
N GLU A 794 -32.28 63.15 28.31
CA GLU A 794 -31.54 63.96 29.29
C GLU A 794 -31.06 63.12 30.48
N LEU A 795 -29.94 63.50 31.09
CA LEU A 795 -29.33 62.74 32.20
C LEU A 795 -30.03 63.07 33.54
N PRO A 796 -30.12 62.10 34.48
CA PRO A 796 -30.54 62.36 35.85
C PRO A 796 -29.61 63.37 36.55
N ALA A 797 -30.18 64.23 37.41
CA ALA A 797 -29.45 65.30 38.10
C ALA A 797 -28.41 64.81 39.13
N ASN A 798 -28.30 63.49 39.35
CA ASN A 798 -27.31 62.83 40.21
C ASN A 798 -26.10 62.27 39.42
N GLU A 799 -26.09 62.34 38.09
CA GLU A 799 -24.95 61.91 37.28
C GLU A 799 -23.96 63.06 37.04
N GLU A 800 -22.66 62.73 37.03
CA GLU A 800 -21.60 63.71 36.77
C GLU A 800 -21.52 64.06 35.28
N PRO A 801 -21.65 65.34 34.87
CA PRO A 801 -21.61 65.71 33.46
C PRO A 801 -20.19 65.63 32.89
N TRP A 802 -20.08 65.00 31.72
CA TRP A 802 -18.87 64.92 30.92
C TRP A 802 -18.70 66.22 30.12
N GLU A 803 -17.87 67.13 30.64
CA GLU A 803 -17.63 68.44 30.05
C GLU A 803 -16.18 68.65 29.64
N VAL A 804 -15.99 69.08 28.39
CA VAL A 804 -14.71 69.62 27.91
C VAL A 804 -14.62 71.10 28.31
N PRO A 805 -13.49 71.59 28.85
CA PRO A 805 -13.30 73.01 29.16
C PRO A 805 -13.51 73.92 27.95
N ALA A 806 -13.89 75.18 28.19
CA ALA A 806 -13.92 76.19 27.14
C ALA A 806 -12.49 76.48 26.61
N PRO A 807 -12.30 76.77 25.32
CA PRO A 807 -11.03 77.27 24.81
C PRO A 807 -10.66 78.60 25.49
N VAL A 808 -9.40 78.74 25.89
CA VAL A 808 -8.91 79.99 26.49
C VAL A 808 -8.63 81.01 25.38
N GLU A 809 -9.31 82.16 25.42
CA GLU A 809 -9.07 83.26 24.47
C GLU A 809 -7.69 83.90 24.70
N VAL A 810 -6.69 83.48 23.92
CA VAL A 810 -5.43 84.21 23.80
C VAL A 810 -5.68 85.47 22.96
N LYS A 811 -6.01 86.58 23.62
CA LYS A 811 -6.15 87.88 22.98
C LYS A 811 -4.79 88.34 22.44
N ALA A 812 -4.75 88.66 21.15
CA ALA A 812 -3.55 89.19 20.53
C ALA A 812 -3.22 90.60 21.08
N GLU A 813 -1.99 90.80 21.53
CA GLU A 813 -1.54 92.10 22.04
C GLU A 813 -1.44 93.13 20.90
N THR A 814 -2.05 94.30 21.10
CA THR A 814 -2.13 95.35 20.08
C THR A 814 -0.86 96.21 20.09
N ILE A 815 -0.11 96.20 18.98
CA ILE A 815 1.08 97.04 18.82
C ILE A 815 0.66 98.51 18.71
N VAL A 816 1.17 99.35 19.62
CA VAL A 816 1.19 100.82 19.48
C VAL A 816 2.59 101.33 19.80
N SER A 817 3.16 102.19 18.95
CA SER A 817 4.55 102.67 19.06
C SER A 817 4.65 104.09 19.59
N SER A 818 5.66 104.42 20.41
CA SER A 818 6.13 105.81 20.55
C SER A 818 7.57 105.96 21.08
N LEU A 819 8.43 106.52 20.22
CA LEU A 819 9.46 107.57 20.44
C LEU A 819 10.60 107.46 21.49
N VAL A 820 11.80 107.88 21.00
CA VAL A 820 12.95 108.53 21.71
C VAL A 820 13.73 107.64 22.69
N ARG A 821 15.03 107.30 22.55
CA ARG A 821 16.34 107.93 22.16
C ARG A 821 17.28 108.05 23.41
N PRO A 822 18.63 108.07 23.25
CA PRO A 822 19.52 107.41 24.22
C PRO A 822 20.58 108.29 24.92
N SER A 823 21.16 107.73 26.00
CA SER A 823 22.50 107.95 26.61
C SER A 823 22.68 106.86 27.69
N GLY A 824 23.85 106.40 28.14
CA GLY A 824 25.26 106.65 27.79
C GLY A 824 26.16 105.70 28.65
N ASP A 825 27.43 105.49 28.29
CA ASP A 825 28.30 104.41 28.80
C ASP A 825 29.01 104.68 30.16
N VAL A 826 30.02 103.83 30.49
CA VAL A 826 31.05 103.92 31.58
C VAL A 826 30.59 103.30 32.93
N GLN A 827 31.00 102.06 33.29
CA GLN A 827 32.24 101.59 33.99
C GLN A 827 32.28 101.98 35.50
N GLU A 828 32.97 101.27 36.42
CA GLU A 828 33.97 100.17 36.40
C GLU A 828 33.58 99.07 37.44
N GLU A 829 33.95 97.79 37.31
CA GLU A 829 35.07 97.07 37.98
C GLU A 829 35.21 97.33 39.51
N GLU A 830 35.32 96.35 40.42
CA GLU A 830 36.18 95.15 40.53
C GLU A 830 35.45 94.02 41.36
N MET A 831 35.92 92.77 41.53
CA MET A 831 36.84 91.87 40.81
C MET A 831 36.77 90.46 41.44
N GLN A 832 36.65 89.40 40.61
CA GLN A 832 36.87 87.96 40.94
C GLN A 832 35.96 87.33 42.01
N THR A 833 35.56 86.05 41.96
CA THR A 833 35.90 84.89 41.10
C THR A 833 34.68 83.94 41.06
N GLN A 834 34.53 82.90 40.23
CA GLN A 834 35.48 82.21 39.33
C GLN A 834 34.97 82.18 37.86
N HIS A 835 34.72 80.98 37.34
CA HIS A 835 34.47 80.58 35.95
C HIS A 835 33.99 79.11 35.99
N ASN A 836 33.29 78.53 35.02
CA ASN A 836 32.40 78.97 33.92
C ASN A 836 31.76 77.67 33.37
N LYS A 837 30.65 77.62 32.61
CA LYS A 837 29.85 78.67 31.96
C LYS A 837 28.40 78.16 31.77
N GLU A 838 27.44 79.08 31.66
CA GLU A 838 26.03 78.77 31.42
C GLU A 838 25.69 78.59 29.93
N ASP A 839 24.47 78.09 29.69
CA ASP A 839 23.66 78.47 28.53
C ASP A 839 23.60 80.01 28.39
N ARG A 840 23.88 80.54 27.18
CA ARG A 840 23.15 81.69 26.61
C ARG A 840 23.59 82.00 25.18
N LEU A 841 22.69 81.73 24.24
CA LEU A 841 22.70 82.33 22.91
C LEU A 841 22.25 83.80 22.98
N VAL A 842 23.01 84.72 22.38
CA VAL A 842 22.45 85.92 21.74
C VAL A 842 23.19 86.21 20.42
N CYS A 843 22.59 85.72 19.33
CA CYS A 843 22.56 86.30 17.98
C CYS A 843 23.85 86.88 17.34
N TRP A 844 24.30 86.18 16.30
CA TRP A 844 24.47 86.80 14.97
C TRP A 844 23.44 86.18 14.01
N PRO A 845 22.98 86.86 12.94
CA PRO A 845 23.34 88.21 12.49
C PRO A 845 22.33 89.31 12.92
N PRO A 846 22.66 90.61 12.72
CA PRO A 846 21.76 91.73 13.01
C PRO A 846 20.78 92.07 11.88
N LYS A 847 19.90 93.06 12.14
CA LYS A 847 19.17 93.85 11.12
C LYS A 847 20.17 94.74 10.34
N ALA A 848 19.87 95.40 9.21
CA ALA A 848 18.58 95.76 8.63
C ALA A 848 18.63 95.97 7.10
N SER A 849 17.48 96.27 6.51
CA SER A 849 17.23 96.47 5.08
C SER A 849 17.57 97.88 4.54
N LEU A 850 17.50 98.02 3.21
CA LEU A 850 17.25 99.25 2.41
C LEU A 850 18.37 100.28 2.20
N SER A 851 18.93 100.30 0.98
CA SER A 851 18.67 101.40 0.02
C SER A 851 19.14 101.05 -1.42
N LYS A 852 18.74 101.88 -2.39
CA LYS A 852 18.85 101.71 -3.86
C LYS A 852 20.32 101.95 -4.34
N THR A 853 20.81 101.56 -5.53
CA THR A 853 20.14 101.32 -6.83
C THR A 853 21.03 100.51 -7.80
N SER A 854 20.45 99.60 -8.61
CA SER A 854 21.04 98.94 -9.82
C SER A 854 22.29 98.04 -9.64
N GLY A 855 22.42 96.86 -10.27
CA GLY A 855 21.45 96.09 -11.08
C GLY A 855 22.07 94.90 -11.83
N SER A 856 21.29 93.82 -12.00
CA SER A 856 21.52 92.63 -12.87
C SER A 856 22.53 91.53 -12.46
N SER A 857 22.14 90.29 -12.80
CA SER A 857 22.94 89.07 -13.06
C SER A 857 23.57 88.24 -11.90
N SER A 858 23.47 86.91 -12.11
CA SER A 858 24.25 85.77 -11.57
C SER A 858 24.54 85.66 -10.07
N GLY A 859 23.89 84.69 -9.42
CA GLY A 859 24.24 84.22 -8.07
C GLY A 859 25.49 83.33 -8.03
N SER A 860 26.22 83.38 -6.91
CA SER A 860 27.51 82.72 -6.75
C SER A 860 27.43 81.41 -5.95
N GLN A 861 27.96 80.33 -6.54
CA GLN A 861 28.95 79.40 -5.96
C GLN A 861 28.85 78.88 -4.51
N ALA A 862 27.67 78.94 -3.88
CA ALA A 862 27.37 78.20 -2.64
C ALA A 862 26.57 76.89 -2.90
N VAL A 863 26.18 76.65 -4.15
CA VAL A 863 25.33 75.51 -4.57
C VAL A 863 26.17 74.31 -5.05
N GLU A 864 27.43 74.55 -5.42
CA GLU A 864 28.28 73.60 -6.17
C GLU A 864 28.89 72.49 -5.29
N GLU A 865 29.15 72.76 -4.00
CA GLU A 865 29.64 71.77 -3.01
C GLU A 865 28.54 70.83 -2.51
N VAL A 866 27.28 71.29 -2.45
CA VAL A 866 26.14 70.47 -1.93
C VAL A 866 25.51 69.61 -3.04
N MET A 867 25.49 70.08 -4.29
CA MET A 867 24.99 69.33 -5.45
C MET A 867 25.78 68.05 -5.77
N LYS A 868 26.98 67.87 -5.20
CA LYS A 868 27.93 66.85 -5.63
C LYS A 868 27.77 65.47 -4.98
N MET A 869 26.90 65.33 -3.97
CA MET A 869 26.84 64.10 -3.15
C MET A 869 25.54 63.29 -3.26
N TRP A 870 24.39 63.89 -3.59
CA TRP A 870 23.14 63.17 -3.95
C TRP A 870 22.23 64.03 -4.85
N PRO A 871 22.15 63.79 -6.17
CA PRO A 871 21.13 64.39 -7.04
C PRO A 871 19.82 63.57 -7.01
N PRO A 872 18.63 64.21 -6.94
CA PRO A 872 17.34 63.51 -6.86
C PRO A 872 16.84 63.01 -8.23
N PRO A 873 16.25 61.80 -8.33
CA PRO A 873 15.66 61.28 -9.56
C PRO A 873 14.16 61.65 -9.70
N ALA A 874 13.70 62.02 -10.91
CA ALA A 874 12.27 62.20 -11.18
C ALA A 874 11.86 62.01 -12.66
N ALA A 875 11.09 60.94 -12.90
CA ALA A 875 10.01 60.82 -13.90
C ALA A 875 10.35 60.92 -15.43
N PRO A 876 9.46 60.44 -16.34
CA PRO A 876 9.93 59.78 -17.56
C PRO A 876 9.47 60.34 -18.93
N ALA A 877 10.11 59.76 -19.97
CA ALA A 877 9.61 59.49 -21.33
C ALA A 877 9.70 60.58 -22.44
N ALA A 878 10.65 60.35 -23.37
CA ALA A 878 10.57 60.62 -24.81
C ALA A 878 11.49 59.63 -25.55
N ALA A 879 11.34 59.42 -26.87
CA ALA A 879 12.03 58.37 -27.64
C ALA A 879 12.86 58.90 -28.84
N GLY A 880 13.92 58.19 -29.27
CA GLY A 880 14.64 58.53 -30.52
C GLY A 880 16.01 57.89 -30.83
N LEU A 881 16.02 56.62 -31.25
CA LEU A 881 16.92 55.94 -32.23
C LEU A 881 18.49 55.90 -32.17
N GLU A 882 18.98 54.67 -32.45
CA GLU A 882 20.15 54.26 -33.28
C GLU A 882 21.65 54.41 -32.85
N ARG A 883 22.21 53.25 -32.47
CA ARG A 883 23.50 52.61 -32.91
C ARG A 883 24.85 53.38 -32.86
N SER A 884 25.85 52.75 -32.23
CA SER A 884 26.86 51.89 -32.92
C SER A 884 27.89 51.26 -31.94
N SER A 885 28.66 50.28 -32.44
CA SER A 885 29.94 49.74 -31.89
C SER A 885 29.88 49.03 -30.51
N SER A 886 30.23 47.75 -30.31
CA SER A 886 31.46 46.97 -30.64
C SER A 886 32.71 47.46 -29.87
N ASN A 887 33.55 46.62 -29.25
CA ASN A 887 33.59 45.14 -29.15
C ASN A 887 34.65 44.70 -28.11
N ILE A 888 34.56 43.47 -27.56
CA ILE A 888 35.68 42.50 -27.27
C ILE A 888 36.87 42.94 -26.36
N SER A 889 37.44 42.14 -25.44
CA SER A 889 37.07 40.86 -24.78
C SER A 889 38.14 40.47 -23.72
N VAL A 890 38.02 39.25 -23.15
CA VAL A 890 39.11 38.36 -22.65
C VAL A 890 39.80 38.67 -21.30
N HIS A 891 39.62 37.69 -20.40
CA HIS A 891 40.55 37.02 -19.45
C HIS A 891 41.94 37.67 -19.12
N GLN A 892 42.54 37.43 -17.94
CA GLN A 892 42.79 36.09 -17.37
C GLN A 892 43.22 36.08 -15.88
N ARG A 893 42.86 34.99 -15.18
CA ARG A 893 43.48 34.27 -14.02
C ARG A 893 44.52 35.00 -13.13
N THR A 894 44.44 35.05 -11.79
CA THR A 894 44.41 33.99 -10.73
C THR A 894 45.64 33.06 -10.72
N ALA A 895 46.34 32.77 -9.61
CA ALA A 895 46.28 33.28 -8.21
C ALA A 895 47.54 32.80 -7.43
N GLU A 896 47.51 32.87 -6.08
CA GLU A 896 48.34 32.10 -5.11
C GLU A 896 49.83 32.52 -4.95
N SER A 897 50.49 32.38 -3.79
CA SER A 897 50.07 32.04 -2.40
C SER A 897 51.21 32.37 -1.39
N PRO A 898 51.02 32.22 -0.05
CA PRO A 898 52.15 32.00 0.86
C PRO A 898 53.02 30.80 0.41
N LEU A 899 54.34 30.77 0.64
CA LEU A 899 55.23 31.75 1.28
C LEU A 899 56.66 31.62 0.70
N HIS A 900 57.36 32.73 0.47
CA HIS A 900 58.64 32.77 -0.25
C HIS A 900 59.86 32.27 0.55
N THR A 901 60.70 31.46 -0.10
CA THR A 901 62.18 31.44 0.08
C THR A 901 62.86 30.80 -1.15
N GLU A 902 63.44 31.63 -2.02
CA GLU A 902 64.77 31.49 -2.69
C GLU A 902 65.17 30.22 -3.53
N PRO A 903 66.22 30.27 -4.40
CA PRO A 903 66.62 31.41 -5.27
C PRO A 903 67.21 31.02 -6.68
N ARG A 904 67.48 32.08 -7.47
CA ARG A 904 68.75 32.34 -8.24
C ARG A 904 68.85 32.05 -9.77
N ALA A 905 68.92 33.17 -10.53
CA ALA A 905 69.74 33.41 -11.75
C ALA A 905 69.46 32.61 -13.05
N GLN A 906 69.93 33.00 -14.26
CA GLN A 906 70.26 34.28 -14.92
C GLN A 906 70.40 34.00 -16.46
N HIS A 907 70.05 34.95 -17.33
CA HIS A 907 70.39 34.98 -18.78
C HIS A 907 69.88 33.77 -19.65
N GLU A 908 69.87 33.77 -20.99
CA GLU A 908 69.69 34.85 -21.98
C GLU A 908 69.14 34.29 -23.32
N GLN A 909 68.41 35.13 -24.06
CA GLN A 909 68.26 35.15 -25.53
C GLN A 909 67.64 33.94 -26.31
N SER A 910 67.46 34.17 -27.61
CA SER A 910 66.68 33.44 -28.64
C SER A 910 67.61 32.55 -29.52
N PRO A 911 67.26 31.94 -30.70
CA PRO A 911 66.05 32.13 -31.53
C PRO A 911 65.49 30.94 -32.38
N ARG A 912 64.29 31.18 -32.98
CA ARG A 912 63.80 30.87 -34.37
C ARG A 912 63.99 29.46 -35.01
N ALA A 913 63.12 28.97 -35.93
CA ALA A 913 61.79 29.39 -36.44
C ALA A 913 61.20 28.32 -37.41
N SER A 914 59.96 28.54 -37.90
CA SER A 914 59.35 28.05 -39.17
C SER A 914 59.08 26.54 -39.35
N SER A 915 58.07 26.08 -40.12
CA SER A 915 56.89 26.74 -40.75
C SER A 915 55.83 25.71 -41.24
N PHE A 916 54.58 26.16 -41.44
CA PHE A 916 53.50 25.54 -42.26
C PHE A 916 53.88 25.43 -43.76
N PRO A 917 53.07 24.81 -44.68
CA PRO A 917 52.02 23.75 -44.61
C PRO A 917 52.43 22.57 -45.58
N PRO A 918 51.65 21.98 -46.55
CA PRO A 918 50.20 21.73 -46.73
C PRO A 918 49.77 20.30 -47.22
N ARG A 919 48.43 20.06 -47.21
CA ARG A 919 47.60 19.27 -48.16
C ARG A 919 47.91 17.79 -48.58
N ALA A 920 46.97 16.92 -48.20
CA ALA A 920 45.99 16.22 -49.07
C ALA A 920 46.25 14.84 -49.76
N THR A 921 45.16 14.07 -49.76
CA THR A 921 44.67 13.06 -50.74
C THR A 921 45.28 11.65 -50.88
N GLU A 922 44.39 10.68 -50.64
CA GLU A 922 44.12 9.42 -51.38
C GLU A 922 44.98 8.14 -51.21
N ARG A 923 44.24 7.10 -50.79
CA ARG A 923 44.06 5.75 -51.40
C ARG A 923 44.99 4.57 -51.08
N ARG A 924 44.29 3.41 -51.05
CA ARG A 924 44.71 2.04 -51.40
C ARG A 924 45.69 1.36 -50.42
N GLU A 925 45.26 0.25 -49.79
CA GLU A 925 45.49 -1.16 -50.21
C GLU A 925 46.82 -1.70 -49.66
N GLU A 926 46.98 -2.95 -49.24
CA GLU A 926 46.03 -4.07 -49.10
C GLU A 926 46.57 -5.10 -48.11
N SER A 927 45.69 -5.93 -47.52
CA SER A 927 46.04 -7.21 -46.87
C SER A 927 46.96 -7.13 -45.62
N ALA A 928 47.20 -8.18 -44.84
CA ALA A 928 46.77 -9.59 -44.93
C ALA A 928 46.36 -10.10 -43.51
N VAL A 929 45.31 -10.94 -43.33
CA VAL A 929 45.32 -12.44 -43.42
C VAL A 929 46.25 -13.04 -42.34
N GLN A 930 45.93 -14.08 -41.54
CA GLN A 930 45.08 -15.30 -41.62
C GLN A 930 44.67 -15.68 -40.15
N ASP A 931 43.73 -16.55 -39.73
CA ASP A 931 42.52 -17.30 -40.21
C ASP A 931 41.91 -17.98 -38.94
N VAL A 932 40.68 -18.53 -38.82
CA VAL A 932 39.40 -18.46 -39.55
C VAL A 932 38.27 -18.77 -38.50
N GLN A 933 37.07 -19.37 -38.63
CA GLN A 933 36.42 -20.31 -39.56
C GLN A 933 34.89 -20.01 -39.69
N SER A 934 34.22 -20.85 -40.49
CA SER A 934 32.82 -20.85 -40.93
C SER A 934 31.80 -21.38 -39.89
N VAL A 935 30.51 -21.02 -39.83
CA VAL A 935 29.48 -20.68 -40.85
C VAL A 935 28.93 -21.89 -41.65
N VAL A 936 27.62 -22.18 -41.53
CA VAL A 936 26.76 -22.63 -42.64
C VAL A 936 25.32 -22.10 -42.44
N SER A 937 24.81 -21.37 -43.43
CA SER A 937 23.39 -21.35 -43.82
C SER A 937 23.31 -21.99 -45.22
N PRO A 938 22.15 -22.46 -45.75
CA PRO A 938 21.43 -21.55 -46.67
C PRO A 938 19.92 -21.84 -46.96
N GLN A 939 19.25 -20.78 -47.46
CA GLN A 939 18.36 -20.71 -48.65
C GLN A 939 17.02 -21.50 -48.80
N GLN A 940 16.15 -20.86 -49.59
CA GLN A 940 14.96 -21.35 -50.30
C GLN A 940 15.39 -22.09 -51.62
N PRO A 941 14.52 -22.43 -52.61
CA PRO A 941 13.05 -22.46 -52.70
C PRO A 941 12.51 -23.82 -53.24
N VAL A 942 11.34 -23.83 -53.91
CA VAL A 942 10.88 -24.69 -55.06
C VAL A 942 9.41 -25.18 -54.92
N LYS A 943 8.62 -24.99 -56.00
CA LYS A 943 7.36 -25.69 -56.38
C LYS A 943 7.69 -26.62 -57.58
N PRO A 944 6.90 -27.64 -58.02
CA PRO A 944 5.43 -27.77 -57.83
C PRO A 944 4.84 -29.23 -57.78
N ASN A 945 3.49 -29.30 -57.79
CA ASN A 945 2.59 -30.32 -58.40
C ASN A 945 2.54 -31.81 -57.94
N ALA A 946 1.30 -32.25 -57.63
CA ALA A 946 0.56 -33.45 -58.12
C ALA A 946 1.18 -34.87 -58.03
N ALA A 947 0.43 -35.97 -57.84
CA ALA A 947 -0.96 -36.30 -57.38
C ALA A 947 -0.93 -37.81 -56.98
N THR A 948 -1.97 -38.56 -56.55
CA THR A 948 -3.45 -38.45 -56.57
C THR A 948 -4.02 -39.44 -55.51
N ASP A 949 -5.25 -39.20 -55.01
CA ASP A 949 -6.29 -40.13 -54.44
C ASP A 949 -5.92 -41.22 -53.41
N GLU A 950 -6.80 -41.75 -52.55
CA GLU A 950 -8.25 -41.64 -52.29
C GLU A 950 -8.47 -41.37 -50.77
N GLY A 951 -9.57 -40.84 -50.20
CA GLY A 951 -10.83 -40.22 -50.66
C GLY A 951 -11.47 -39.47 -49.44
N GLU A 952 -12.16 -38.34 -49.61
CA GLU A 952 -13.65 -38.18 -49.66
C GLU A 952 -14.41 -38.56 -48.37
N GLU A 953 -15.42 -37.83 -47.86
CA GLU A 953 -16.01 -36.47 -48.07
C GLU A 953 -16.69 -36.06 -46.72
N THR A 954 -17.20 -34.89 -46.31
CA THR A 954 -17.71 -33.57 -46.79
C THR A 954 -17.38 -32.52 -45.68
N THR A 955 -17.59 -31.18 -45.71
CA THR A 955 -17.83 -30.05 -46.65
C THR A 955 -17.36 -28.77 -45.90
N VAL A 956 -16.96 -27.60 -46.43
CA VAL A 956 -17.17 -26.82 -47.69
C VAL A 956 -18.36 -25.83 -47.61
N ASP A 957 -18.24 -24.51 -47.90
CA ASP A 957 -17.09 -23.56 -47.92
C ASP A 957 -17.55 -22.08 -48.17
N LYS A 958 -16.70 -21.09 -47.82
CA LYS A 958 -16.51 -19.74 -48.46
C LYS A 958 -17.73 -18.81 -48.72
N THR A 959 -17.63 -17.56 -49.24
CA THR A 959 -16.61 -16.90 -50.11
C THR A 959 -16.54 -15.37 -49.96
N ASN A 960 -15.42 -14.75 -50.39
CA ASN A 960 -15.25 -13.33 -50.80
C ASN A 960 -15.78 -13.17 -52.28
N PRO A 961 -15.24 -12.38 -53.26
CA PRO A 961 -14.29 -11.24 -53.34
C PRO A 961 -14.76 -10.03 -54.26
N PRO A 962 -14.08 -9.54 -55.35
CA PRO A 962 -13.06 -8.45 -55.41
C PRO A 962 -13.41 -7.18 -56.30
N PRO A 963 -12.61 -6.69 -57.32
CA PRO A 963 -11.50 -5.69 -57.28
C PRO A 963 -11.60 -4.46 -58.27
N ALA A 964 -10.45 -3.75 -58.45
CA ALA A 964 -10.00 -2.78 -59.49
C ALA A 964 -10.16 -1.26 -59.13
N ALA A 965 -9.21 -0.32 -59.31
CA ALA A 965 -8.08 -0.08 -60.26
C ALA A 965 -8.52 0.68 -61.55
N ASP A 966 -7.81 1.65 -62.16
CA ASP A 966 -6.46 2.31 -62.07
C ASP A 966 -6.62 3.81 -62.53
N ASP A 967 -5.65 4.73 -62.65
CA ASP A 967 -4.45 5.23 -61.92
C ASP A 967 -3.94 6.52 -62.66
N ASP A 968 -3.19 7.49 -62.07
CA ASP A 968 -2.48 8.53 -62.90
C ASP A 968 -1.27 9.32 -62.30
N HIS A 969 -0.32 9.59 -63.20
CA HIS A 969 0.97 10.31 -63.22
C HIS A 969 1.53 11.31 -62.14
N SER A 970 2.81 11.08 -61.78
CA SER A 970 4.02 11.98 -61.81
C SER A 970 4.04 13.41 -61.18
N THR A 971 5.10 13.96 -60.56
CA THR A 971 6.44 13.51 -60.06
C THR A 971 7.09 14.66 -59.27
N LEU A 972 7.77 14.40 -58.13
CA LEU A 972 9.08 14.98 -57.69
C LEU A 972 9.37 14.73 -56.17
N LEU A 973 10.59 14.25 -55.88
CA LEU A 973 11.49 14.49 -54.71
C LEU A 973 10.93 14.94 -53.32
N SER A 974 11.41 14.47 -52.15
CA SER A 974 12.35 13.37 -51.79
C SER A 974 12.43 13.17 -50.24
N GLN A 975 13.20 12.14 -49.81
CA GLN A 975 13.77 11.89 -48.46
C GLN A 975 12.90 11.34 -47.30
N ASN A 976 13.14 10.04 -47.00
CA ASN A 976 13.14 9.39 -45.67
C ASN A 976 14.53 9.62 -44.98
N PRO A 977 14.83 9.27 -43.69
CA PRO A 977 14.20 8.19 -42.90
C PRO A 977 14.05 8.35 -41.34
N ALA A 978 13.21 7.46 -40.78
CA ALA A 978 13.30 6.72 -39.50
C ALA A 978 13.97 7.30 -38.24
N GLN A 979 13.20 7.38 -37.14
CA GLN A 979 13.24 6.39 -36.03
C GLN A 979 11.99 6.56 -35.11
N ALA A 980 11.84 5.73 -34.07
CA ALA A 980 10.63 5.63 -33.23
C ALA A 980 10.97 5.27 -31.78
N PRO A 981 10.03 5.40 -30.80
CA PRO A 981 8.84 6.26 -30.75
C PRO A 981 8.86 7.20 -29.51
N GLU A 982 8.56 8.50 -29.69
CA GLU A 982 8.56 9.47 -28.58
C GLU A 982 7.13 9.80 -28.09
N ILE A 983 6.96 9.94 -26.77
CA ILE A 983 5.68 10.25 -26.13
C ILE A 983 5.44 11.76 -26.18
N VAL A 984 4.60 12.20 -27.11
CA VAL A 984 4.30 13.62 -27.32
C VAL A 984 3.26 14.12 -26.29
N LEU A 985 3.69 15.05 -25.43
CA LEU A 985 2.77 15.91 -24.66
C LEU A 985 1.96 16.77 -25.63
N SER A 986 0.64 16.85 -25.44
CA SER A 986 -0.20 17.80 -26.19
C SER A 986 0.14 19.24 -25.82
N GLN A 987 1.00 19.88 -26.61
CA GLN A 987 1.29 21.31 -26.48
C GLN A 987 0.24 22.13 -27.23
N PHE A 988 -0.42 23.04 -26.51
CA PHE A 988 -1.39 23.97 -27.09
C PHE A 988 -0.67 25.11 -27.83
N GLN A 989 -0.21 24.85 -29.06
CA GLN A 989 0.46 25.85 -29.90
C GLN A 989 -0.54 26.66 -30.72
N GLY A 990 -0.47 27.99 -30.61
CA GLY A 990 -1.27 28.92 -31.41
C GLY A 990 -0.76 29.00 -32.85
N ALA A 991 -1.68 29.17 -33.81
CA ALA A 991 -1.35 29.19 -35.24
C ALA A 991 -0.48 30.39 -35.65
N GLU A 992 0.30 30.19 -36.71
CA GLU A 992 1.22 31.20 -37.28
C GLU A 992 0.48 32.39 -37.91
N ALA A 993 1.22 33.50 -38.09
CA ALA A 993 0.65 34.78 -38.47
C ALA A 993 0.38 34.94 -39.98
N LEU A 994 -0.85 35.33 -40.32
CA LEU A 994 -1.16 36.01 -41.58
C LEU A 994 -1.74 37.40 -41.29
N GLN A 995 -1.25 38.40 -42.02
CA GLN A 995 -1.38 39.83 -41.67
C GLN A 995 -2.72 40.45 -42.11
N ARG A 996 -3.35 41.26 -41.24
CA ARG A 996 -4.20 42.44 -41.63
C ARG A 996 -4.53 43.35 -40.42
N PRO A 997 -5.09 44.55 -40.65
CA PRO A 997 -4.43 45.83 -40.39
C PRO A 997 -4.56 46.33 -38.94
N PRO A 998 -3.76 47.33 -38.52
CA PRO A 998 -3.98 48.01 -37.24
C PRO A 998 -5.30 48.79 -37.26
N MET A 999 -6.23 48.42 -36.38
CA MET A 999 -7.37 49.28 -36.00
C MET A 999 -7.03 50.08 -34.74
N THR A 1000 -7.66 51.26 -34.62
CA THR A 1000 -7.37 52.26 -33.59
C THR A 1000 -7.82 51.82 -32.20
N LEU A 1001 -7.02 52.15 -31.18
CA LEU A 1001 -7.21 51.72 -29.79
C LEU A 1001 -8.26 52.58 -29.03
N ASP A 1002 -9.47 52.68 -29.56
CA ASP A 1002 -10.57 53.43 -28.97
C ASP A 1002 -11.75 52.53 -28.54
N SER A 1003 -12.30 52.84 -27.36
CA SER A 1003 -13.33 52.10 -26.62
C SER A 1003 -12.95 50.72 -26.06
N ALA A 1004 -12.88 50.61 -24.73
CA ALA A 1004 -12.76 49.34 -24.04
C ALA A 1004 -14.15 48.65 -23.94
N VAL A 1005 -14.32 47.55 -24.67
CA VAL A 1005 -15.62 46.84 -24.80
C VAL A 1005 -16.06 46.13 -23.50
N TRP A 1006 -15.21 46.10 -22.46
CA TRP A 1006 -15.49 45.50 -21.14
C TRP A 1006 -16.61 46.20 -20.33
N SER A 1007 -17.27 47.22 -20.90
CA SER A 1007 -18.39 47.95 -20.28
C SER A 1007 -19.79 47.48 -20.72
N LYS A 1008 -19.90 46.36 -21.46
CA LYS A 1008 -21.18 45.70 -21.75
C LYS A 1008 -21.14 44.22 -21.36
N ALA A 1009 -21.91 43.86 -20.34
CA ALA A 1009 -22.32 42.48 -20.13
C ALA A 1009 -23.32 42.12 -21.23
N VAL A 1010 -22.98 41.12 -22.05
CA VAL A 1010 -23.92 40.50 -22.99
C VAL A 1010 -24.85 39.60 -22.17
N ALA A 1011 -26.15 39.64 -22.45
CA ALA A 1011 -27.12 38.78 -21.76
C ALA A 1011 -26.90 37.30 -22.15
N PRO A 1012 -27.05 36.32 -21.23
CA PRO A 1012 -26.89 34.89 -21.55
C PRO A 1012 -27.80 34.38 -22.68
N GLU A 1013 -28.85 35.13 -22.99
CA GLU A 1013 -29.90 34.79 -23.95
C GLU A 1013 -29.49 34.96 -25.42
N GLU A 1014 -28.41 35.70 -25.74
CA GLU A 1014 -27.92 35.83 -27.13
C GLU A 1014 -27.06 34.62 -27.59
N VAL A 1015 -26.72 33.69 -26.70
CA VAL A 1015 -25.84 32.53 -26.99
C VAL A 1015 -26.62 31.20 -27.11
N LEU A 1016 -27.88 31.18 -26.66
CA LEU A 1016 -28.73 29.99 -26.63
C LEU A 1016 -29.81 30.08 -27.72
N GLU A 1017 -29.64 29.34 -28.80
CA GLU A 1017 -30.63 29.23 -29.88
C GLU A 1017 -31.75 28.27 -29.47
N ASP A 1018 -32.92 28.78 -29.12
CA ASP A 1018 -34.06 27.94 -28.75
C ASP A 1018 -34.56 27.09 -29.93
N LEU A 1019 -34.77 25.80 -29.69
CA LEU A 1019 -35.32 24.84 -30.65
C LEU A 1019 -36.76 24.48 -30.27
N PRO A 1020 -37.75 24.65 -31.17
CA PRO A 1020 -39.13 24.27 -30.89
C PRO A 1020 -39.24 22.74 -30.76
N LEU A 1021 -39.94 22.28 -29.73
CA LEU A 1021 -40.09 20.86 -29.38
C LEU A 1021 -41.37 20.27 -29.97
N ASP A 1022 -41.51 20.34 -31.30
CA ASP A 1022 -42.68 19.84 -32.06
C ASP A 1022 -42.71 18.30 -32.21
N CYS A 1023 -41.95 17.58 -31.38
CA CYS A 1023 -41.76 16.13 -31.42
C CYS A 1023 -42.47 15.38 -30.27
N THR A 1024 -42.56 14.05 -30.35
CA THR A 1024 -43.14 13.24 -29.26
C THR A 1024 -42.25 13.24 -28.02
N MET A 1025 -42.78 13.75 -26.90
CA MET A 1025 -42.08 13.81 -25.61
C MET A 1025 -41.86 12.40 -25.01
N PRO A 1026 -40.69 12.12 -24.40
CA PRO A 1026 -40.50 10.94 -23.55
C PRO A 1026 -41.42 10.94 -22.32
N GLN A 1027 -41.59 9.79 -21.66
CA GLN A 1027 -42.42 9.68 -20.45
C GLN A 1027 -41.85 10.51 -19.29
N THR A 1028 -42.74 11.11 -18.49
CA THR A 1028 -42.41 11.93 -17.32
C THR A 1028 -41.61 11.16 -16.26
N LEU A 1029 -40.39 11.59 -15.97
CA LEU A 1029 -39.56 11.02 -14.90
C LEU A 1029 -40.13 11.36 -13.51
N VAL A 1030 -40.52 10.34 -12.74
CA VAL A 1030 -40.90 10.49 -11.33
C VAL A 1030 -39.66 10.37 -10.43
N LEU A 1031 -38.89 11.45 -10.32
CA LEU A 1031 -37.69 11.50 -9.48
C LEU A 1031 -38.06 11.59 -7.98
N PRO A 1032 -37.53 10.72 -7.10
CA PRO A 1032 -37.72 10.84 -5.66
C PRO A 1032 -36.93 12.03 -5.11
N LYS A 1033 -37.56 12.83 -4.22
CA LYS A 1033 -37.09 14.17 -3.82
C LYS A 1033 -35.66 14.23 -3.24
N ASP A 1034 -35.13 13.13 -2.73
CA ASP A 1034 -33.87 13.10 -1.97
C ASP A 1034 -32.65 12.57 -2.75
N LYS A 1035 -32.78 12.32 -4.07
CA LYS A 1035 -31.65 11.95 -4.95
C LYS A 1035 -31.75 12.60 -6.35
N GLU A 1036 -30.83 13.50 -6.66
CA GLU A 1036 -30.54 13.89 -8.05
C GLU A 1036 -29.80 12.73 -8.75
N ASP A 1037 -30.53 11.77 -9.33
CA ASP A 1037 -29.94 10.71 -10.17
C ASP A 1037 -29.51 11.28 -11.53
N THR A 1038 -28.24 11.67 -11.61
CA THR A 1038 -27.66 12.31 -12.79
C THR A 1038 -27.65 11.42 -14.03
N GLY A 1039 -27.61 10.09 -13.88
CA GLY A 1039 -27.61 9.16 -15.02
C GLY A 1039 -28.98 9.09 -15.69
N SER A 1040 -30.02 8.83 -14.89
CA SER A 1040 -31.41 8.83 -15.37
C SER A 1040 -31.83 10.19 -15.96
N ILE A 1041 -31.34 11.29 -15.38
CA ILE A 1041 -31.56 12.65 -15.90
C ILE A 1041 -30.86 12.85 -17.26
N GLY A 1042 -29.62 12.40 -17.42
CA GLY A 1042 -28.87 12.46 -18.68
C GLY A 1042 -29.60 11.73 -19.81
N GLN A 1043 -29.84 10.44 -19.61
CA GLN A 1043 -30.48 9.54 -20.58
C GLN A 1043 -31.85 10.05 -21.06
N TRP A 1044 -32.66 10.66 -20.18
CA TRP A 1044 -33.96 11.24 -20.56
C TRP A 1044 -33.81 12.44 -21.51
N GLY A 1045 -32.78 13.27 -21.29
CA GLY A 1045 -32.48 14.39 -22.18
C GLY A 1045 -31.97 13.94 -23.55
N GLU A 1046 -31.17 12.87 -23.60
CA GLU A 1046 -30.78 12.24 -24.87
C GLU A 1046 -32.00 11.68 -25.62
N GLN A 1047 -32.92 10.98 -24.93
CA GLN A 1047 -34.16 10.47 -25.54
C GLN A 1047 -35.00 11.61 -26.14
N LEU A 1048 -35.12 12.74 -25.45
CA LEU A 1048 -35.79 13.94 -25.95
C LEU A 1048 -35.10 14.50 -27.21
N VAL A 1049 -33.77 14.60 -27.19
CA VAL A 1049 -32.98 15.08 -28.34
C VAL A 1049 -33.08 14.08 -29.50
N HIS A 1050 -33.12 12.77 -29.26
CA HIS A 1050 -33.34 11.77 -30.31
C HIS A 1050 -34.73 11.90 -30.95
N SER A 1051 -35.79 12.10 -30.17
CA SER A 1051 -37.14 12.41 -30.68
C SER A 1051 -37.15 13.68 -31.54
N PHE A 1052 -36.51 14.75 -31.06
CA PHE A 1052 -36.39 16.01 -31.81
C PHE A 1052 -35.63 15.83 -33.13
N LEU A 1053 -34.46 15.17 -33.10
CA LEU A 1053 -33.63 14.95 -34.29
C LEU A 1053 -34.34 14.05 -35.31
N THR A 1054 -35.07 13.02 -34.86
CA THR A 1054 -35.85 12.13 -35.74
C THR A 1054 -36.98 12.88 -36.44
N HIS A 1055 -37.75 13.68 -35.69
CA HIS A 1055 -38.76 14.56 -36.26
C HIS A 1055 -38.17 15.61 -37.22
N TRP A 1056 -36.97 16.12 -36.92
CA TRP A 1056 -36.26 17.04 -37.81
C TRP A 1056 -35.83 16.35 -39.11
N ARG A 1057 -35.32 15.10 -39.08
CA ARG A 1057 -35.04 14.30 -40.29
C ARG A 1057 -36.28 14.19 -41.18
N GLU A 1058 -37.42 13.82 -40.61
CA GLU A 1058 -38.69 13.66 -41.34
C GLU A 1058 -39.13 14.96 -42.03
N ASN A 1059 -38.82 16.11 -41.42
CA ASN A 1059 -39.10 17.45 -41.96
C ASN A 1059 -37.90 18.11 -42.67
N GLY A 1060 -37.03 17.33 -43.31
CA GLY A 1060 -35.96 17.83 -44.18
C GLY A 1060 -34.62 18.17 -43.50
N GLY A 1061 -34.38 17.61 -42.32
CA GLY A 1061 -33.13 17.73 -41.56
C GLY A 1061 -32.06 16.70 -41.95
N PRO A 1062 -31.32 16.12 -40.99
CA PRO A 1062 -30.16 15.26 -41.28
C PRO A 1062 -30.56 13.91 -41.90
N SER A 1063 -30.02 13.63 -43.08
CA SER A 1063 -30.16 12.36 -43.81
C SER A 1063 -29.80 11.10 -43.01
N GLN A 1064 -28.86 11.19 -42.07
CA GLN A 1064 -28.59 10.12 -41.10
C GLN A 1064 -28.35 10.72 -39.70
N ILE A 1065 -28.78 9.97 -38.69
CA ILE A 1065 -28.53 10.24 -37.26
C ILE A 1065 -28.00 8.93 -36.69
N THR A 1066 -26.92 9.01 -35.92
CA THR A 1066 -26.39 7.91 -35.12
C THR A 1066 -26.33 8.38 -33.67
N TRP A 1067 -27.03 7.67 -32.79
CA TRP A 1067 -26.98 7.86 -31.34
C TRP A 1067 -26.00 6.83 -30.78
N PHE A 1068 -24.93 7.28 -30.11
CA PHE A 1068 -23.90 6.37 -29.62
C PHE A 1068 -24.29 5.69 -28.29
N ASN A 1069 -25.09 6.37 -27.46
CA ASN A 1069 -25.51 5.90 -26.14
C ASN A 1069 -26.87 5.15 -26.15
N GLU A 1070 -27.42 4.79 -27.32
CA GLU A 1070 -28.73 4.10 -27.48
C GLU A 1070 -28.85 2.84 -26.58
N LYS A 1071 -27.74 2.16 -26.31
CA LYS A 1071 -27.66 0.92 -25.51
C LYS A 1071 -26.99 1.12 -24.14
N GLY A 1072 -26.87 2.37 -23.70
CA GLY A 1072 -26.11 2.79 -22.52
C GLY A 1072 -24.85 3.58 -22.88
N GLU A 1073 -24.29 4.24 -21.86
CA GLU A 1073 -23.10 5.10 -21.91
C GLU A 1073 -21.95 4.50 -22.75
N SER A 1074 -21.59 5.19 -23.85
CA SER A 1074 -20.59 4.68 -24.81
C SER A 1074 -19.17 5.19 -24.60
N GLY A 1075 -18.97 6.16 -23.69
CA GLY A 1075 -17.68 6.80 -23.44
C GLY A 1075 -17.12 7.61 -24.63
N ARG A 1076 -17.97 7.96 -25.60
CA ARG A 1076 -17.62 8.82 -26.74
C ARG A 1076 -17.54 10.29 -26.30
N ALA A 1077 -16.88 11.11 -27.13
CA ALA A 1077 -16.76 12.56 -26.95
C ALA A 1077 -17.93 13.36 -27.57
N CYS A 1078 -19.01 12.68 -27.94
CA CYS A 1078 -20.26 13.22 -28.47
C CYS A 1078 -21.35 12.13 -28.40
N ASP A 1079 -22.57 12.47 -28.00
CA ASP A 1079 -23.69 11.51 -27.90
C ASP A 1079 -24.32 11.16 -29.25
N PHE A 1080 -24.36 12.13 -30.18
CA PHE A 1080 -24.95 11.98 -31.51
C PHE A 1080 -24.02 12.44 -32.63
N LYS A 1081 -24.07 11.72 -33.75
CA LYS A 1081 -23.52 12.14 -35.04
C LYS A 1081 -24.66 12.34 -36.04
N LEU A 1082 -24.73 13.54 -36.62
CA LEU A 1082 -25.65 13.90 -37.69
C LEU A 1082 -24.89 13.92 -39.02
N THR A 1083 -25.53 13.46 -40.08
CA THR A 1083 -24.98 13.48 -41.45
C THR A 1083 -25.97 14.15 -42.39
N PHE A 1084 -25.52 15.19 -43.09
CA PHE A 1084 -26.27 15.95 -44.09
C PHE A 1084 -25.64 15.71 -45.47
N THR A 1085 -26.40 15.12 -46.39
CA THR A 1085 -26.00 14.97 -47.80
C THR A 1085 -26.62 16.08 -48.63
N ASN A 1086 -25.80 16.94 -49.22
CA ASN A 1086 -26.27 18.07 -50.05
C ASN A 1086 -25.37 18.24 -51.30
N ASN A 1087 -25.98 18.17 -52.49
CA ASN A 1087 -25.32 18.30 -53.81
C ASN A 1087 -24.00 17.51 -53.96
N GLY A 1088 -23.98 16.25 -53.48
CA GLY A 1088 -22.81 15.36 -53.57
C GLY A 1088 -21.75 15.58 -52.49
N SER A 1089 -21.90 16.59 -51.63
CA SER A 1089 -21.08 16.77 -50.43
C SER A 1089 -21.76 16.18 -49.19
N THR A 1090 -20.97 15.54 -48.33
CA THR A 1090 -21.42 14.97 -47.06
C THR A 1090 -20.85 15.80 -45.92
N GLN A 1091 -21.71 16.49 -45.17
CA GLN A 1091 -21.32 17.25 -43.98
C GLN A 1091 -21.72 16.50 -42.72
N GLU A 1092 -20.76 16.31 -41.81
CA GLU A 1092 -20.97 15.70 -40.50
C GLU A 1092 -21.07 16.77 -39.42
N VAL A 1093 -21.94 16.56 -38.43
CA VAL A 1093 -22.07 17.42 -37.23
C VAL A 1093 -22.16 16.53 -36.00
N PHE A 1094 -21.33 16.82 -35.00
CA PHE A 1094 -21.29 16.14 -33.72
C PHE A 1094 -22.11 16.94 -32.69
N VAL A 1095 -22.98 16.25 -31.96
CA VAL A 1095 -23.91 16.83 -30.99
C VAL A 1095 -23.73 16.17 -29.63
N GLU A 1096 -23.60 17.01 -28.61
CA GLU A 1096 -23.41 16.67 -27.21
C GLU A 1096 -24.61 17.14 -26.39
N VAL A 1097 -25.19 16.30 -25.54
CA VAL A 1097 -26.45 16.57 -24.83
C VAL A 1097 -26.23 16.83 -23.35
N LYS A 1098 -26.42 18.08 -22.92
CA LYS A 1098 -26.20 18.49 -21.52
C LYS A 1098 -27.52 18.81 -20.83
N THR A 1099 -27.96 17.91 -19.95
CA THR A 1099 -29.31 17.90 -19.36
C THR A 1099 -29.34 18.45 -17.93
N THR A 1100 -30.41 19.18 -17.57
CA THR A 1100 -30.64 19.74 -16.23
C THR A 1100 -32.12 19.84 -15.87
N VAL A 1101 -32.48 19.35 -14.68
CA VAL A 1101 -33.83 19.56 -14.08
C VAL A 1101 -34.07 21.03 -13.70
N ARG A 1102 -33.01 21.79 -13.45
CA ARG A 1102 -33.07 23.21 -13.05
C ARG A 1102 -33.15 24.12 -14.28
N ARG A 1103 -34.01 25.14 -14.22
CA ARG A 1103 -34.31 26.08 -15.32
C ARG A 1103 -33.35 27.28 -15.38
N ASP A 1104 -32.51 27.45 -14.36
CA ASP A 1104 -31.65 28.61 -14.07
C ASP A 1104 -30.14 28.27 -14.04
N ARG A 1105 -29.75 27.06 -14.44
CA ARG A 1105 -28.35 26.61 -14.38
C ARG A 1105 -27.55 27.17 -15.57
N HIS A 1106 -26.60 28.06 -15.30
CA HIS A 1106 -25.80 28.73 -16.34
C HIS A 1106 -24.60 27.88 -16.78
N PHE A 1107 -23.79 27.37 -15.84
CA PHE A 1107 -22.61 26.54 -16.11
C PHE A 1107 -22.92 25.23 -16.86
N ILE A 1108 -22.14 24.91 -17.90
CA ILE A 1108 -22.20 23.64 -18.64
C ILE A 1108 -21.07 22.73 -18.16
N HIS A 1109 -21.36 21.46 -17.85
CA HIS A 1109 -20.34 20.46 -17.49
C HIS A 1109 -19.82 19.81 -18.76
N MET A 1110 -18.50 19.68 -18.89
CA MET A 1110 -17.82 19.04 -20.04
C MET A 1110 -16.71 18.11 -19.55
N SER A 1111 -16.43 17.00 -20.24
CA SER A 1111 -15.19 16.23 -20.05
C SER A 1111 -14.04 16.75 -20.92
N ALA A 1112 -12.81 16.35 -20.60
CA ALA A 1112 -11.63 16.65 -21.41
C ALA A 1112 -11.74 16.14 -22.86
N ASN A 1113 -12.37 14.98 -23.08
CA ASN A 1113 -12.50 14.37 -24.40
C ASN A 1113 -13.50 15.14 -25.29
N GLU A 1114 -14.65 15.53 -24.72
CA GLU A 1114 -15.64 16.38 -25.39
C GLU A 1114 -15.04 17.76 -25.74
N LEU A 1115 -14.25 18.33 -24.84
CA LEU A 1115 -13.60 19.62 -25.05
C LEU A 1115 -12.55 19.57 -26.17
N ASP A 1116 -11.72 18.52 -26.23
CA ASP A 1116 -10.76 18.32 -27.32
C ASP A 1116 -11.48 18.15 -28.67
N LEU A 1117 -12.52 17.29 -28.73
CA LEU A 1117 -13.31 17.12 -29.95
C LEU A 1117 -13.98 18.43 -30.39
N ALA A 1118 -14.51 19.22 -29.45
CA ALA A 1118 -15.10 20.52 -29.73
C ALA A 1118 -14.09 21.55 -30.27
N LEU A 1119 -12.86 21.57 -29.74
CA LEU A 1119 -11.78 22.46 -30.20
C LEU A 1119 -11.23 22.04 -31.58
N LYS A 1120 -11.25 20.74 -31.87
CA LYS A 1120 -10.85 20.15 -33.15
C LYS A 1120 -11.89 20.38 -34.25
N GLU A 1121 -13.15 20.08 -33.97
CA GLU A 1121 -14.26 20.08 -34.93
C GLU A 1121 -14.96 21.44 -35.08
N LYS A 1122 -14.82 22.33 -34.10
CA LYS A 1122 -15.23 23.75 -34.14
C LYS A 1122 -16.69 23.92 -34.58
N GLU A 1123 -16.91 24.46 -35.79
CA GLU A 1123 -18.23 24.67 -36.39
C GLU A 1123 -19.04 23.37 -36.56
N ARG A 1124 -18.38 22.21 -36.64
CA ARG A 1124 -19.03 20.90 -36.71
C ARG A 1124 -19.40 20.31 -35.34
N TYR A 1125 -19.08 20.98 -34.22
CA TYR A 1125 -19.45 20.55 -32.87
C TYR A 1125 -20.53 21.47 -32.28
N HIS A 1126 -21.57 20.89 -31.70
CA HIS A 1126 -22.71 21.61 -31.11
C HIS A 1126 -23.07 21.01 -29.74
N ILE A 1127 -23.49 21.86 -28.79
CA ILE A 1127 -24.15 21.40 -27.55
C ILE A 1127 -25.66 21.61 -27.68
N TYR A 1128 -26.42 20.56 -27.38
CA TYR A 1128 -27.86 20.56 -27.26
C TYR A 1128 -28.21 20.49 -25.76
N ARG A 1129 -28.79 21.57 -25.23
CA ARG A 1129 -28.98 21.76 -23.80
C ARG A 1129 -30.44 21.63 -23.40
N VAL A 1130 -30.74 20.63 -22.58
CA VAL A 1130 -32.10 20.34 -22.10
C VAL A 1130 -32.29 20.91 -20.70
N TYR A 1131 -33.16 21.92 -20.58
CA TYR A 1131 -33.61 22.52 -19.32
C TYR A 1131 -34.98 21.99 -18.91
N GLY A 1132 -35.24 21.87 -17.61
CA GLY A 1132 -36.53 21.38 -17.11
C GLY A 1132 -36.76 19.89 -17.36
N ALA A 1133 -35.68 19.09 -17.36
CA ALA A 1133 -35.75 17.66 -17.64
C ALA A 1133 -36.78 16.93 -16.75
N GLY A 1134 -37.60 16.08 -17.34
CA GLY A 1134 -38.71 15.39 -16.68
C GLY A 1134 -40.03 16.18 -16.58
N ASP A 1135 -40.06 17.48 -16.89
CA ASP A 1135 -41.27 18.33 -16.84
C ASP A 1135 -41.77 18.65 -18.25
N ALA A 1136 -42.63 17.78 -18.79
CA ALA A 1136 -43.14 17.89 -20.17
C ALA A 1136 -43.98 19.15 -20.48
N GLN A 1137 -44.29 20.00 -19.49
CA GLN A 1137 -44.95 21.29 -19.71
C GLN A 1137 -43.99 22.49 -19.71
N HIS A 1138 -42.76 22.32 -19.22
CA HIS A 1138 -41.79 23.41 -19.07
C HIS A 1138 -40.36 23.04 -19.52
N VAL A 1139 -40.21 21.91 -20.21
CA VAL A 1139 -38.95 21.51 -20.82
C VAL A 1139 -38.58 22.45 -21.98
N ARG A 1140 -37.31 22.84 -22.06
CA ARG A 1140 -36.76 23.76 -23.07
C ARG A 1140 -35.47 23.18 -23.63
N LEU A 1141 -35.39 23.08 -24.96
CA LEU A 1141 -34.18 22.66 -25.67
C LEU A 1141 -33.53 23.88 -26.33
N CYS A 1142 -32.28 24.15 -25.97
CA CYS A 1142 -31.45 25.19 -26.60
C CYS A 1142 -30.27 24.56 -27.35
N ARG A 1143 -29.81 25.19 -28.43
CA ARG A 1143 -28.61 24.82 -29.17
C ARG A 1143 -27.52 25.88 -29.00
N ILE A 1144 -26.28 25.41 -28.84
CA ILE A 1144 -25.05 26.19 -28.92
C ILE A 1144 -24.27 25.65 -30.11
N LYS A 1145 -24.07 26.48 -31.14
CA LYS A 1145 -23.20 26.15 -32.28
C LYS A 1145 -21.75 26.54 -31.96
N ASN A 1146 -20.76 25.86 -32.56
CA ASN A 1146 -19.34 26.23 -32.51
C ASN A 1146 -18.81 26.57 -31.10
N LEU A 1147 -18.77 25.57 -30.21
CA LEU A 1147 -18.33 25.75 -28.81
C LEU A 1147 -16.95 26.42 -28.71
N ALA A 1148 -16.03 26.10 -29.63
CA ALA A 1148 -14.69 26.68 -29.70
C ALA A 1148 -14.70 28.21 -29.88
N GLN A 1149 -15.66 28.77 -30.64
CA GLN A 1149 -15.82 30.20 -30.81
C GLN A 1149 -16.31 30.88 -29.53
N HIS A 1150 -17.29 30.29 -28.84
CA HIS A 1150 -17.81 30.83 -27.57
C HIS A 1150 -16.81 30.74 -26.41
N LEU A 1151 -15.93 29.72 -26.44
CA LEU A 1151 -14.75 29.65 -25.57
C LEU A 1151 -13.77 30.79 -25.86
N HIS A 1152 -13.45 31.04 -27.13
CA HIS A 1152 -12.53 32.10 -27.52
C HIS A 1152 -13.06 33.51 -27.19
N SER A 1153 -14.36 33.76 -27.39
CA SER A 1153 -15.02 35.03 -27.04
C SER A 1153 -15.35 35.16 -25.54
N LYS A 1154 -15.13 34.11 -24.74
CA LYS A 1154 -15.49 34.02 -23.31
C LYS A 1154 -16.98 34.27 -23.04
N SER A 1155 -17.86 33.90 -23.97
CA SER A 1155 -19.31 34.10 -23.85
C SER A 1155 -20.06 32.91 -23.22
N LEU A 1156 -19.35 31.90 -22.69
CA LEU A 1156 -19.91 30.76 -21.97
C LEU A 1156 -19.06 30.39 -20.76
N GLU A 1157 -19.73 30.05 -19.66
CA GLU A 1157 -19.09 29.49 -18.46
C GLU A 1157 -19.12 27.96 -18.52
N LEU A 1158 -17.99 27.34 -18.83
CA LEU A 1158 -17.83 25.88 -18.78
C LEU A 1158 -17.20 25.43 -17.46
N PHE A 1159 -17.62 24.26 -16.98
CA PHE A 1159 -17.04 23.55 -15.87
C PHE A 1159 -16.42 22.25 -16.40
N LEU A 1160 -15.09 22.20 -16.48
CA LEU A 1160 -14.36 21.04 -16.96
C LEU A 1160 -14.23 20.00 -15.83
N PHE A 1161 -14.64 18.76 -16.10
CA PHE A 1161 -14.32 17.61 -15.26
C PHE A 1161 -13.01 16.97 -15.75
N VAL A 1162 -12.10 16.70 -14.82
CA VAL A 1162 -10.74 16.16 -15.02
C VAL A 1162 -10.52 15.03 -14.03
#